data_AF-A0A819TSV6-F1
#
_entry.id   AF-A0A819TSV6-F1
#
_cell.length_a   1.000
_cell.length_b   1.000
_cell.length_c   1.000
_cell.angle_alpha   90.00
_cell.angle_beta   90.00
_cell.angle_gamma   90.00
#
_symmetry.space_group_name_H-M   'P 1'
#
loop_
_entity.id
_entity.type
_entity.pdbx_description
1 polymer ?
#
loop_
_entity_poly.entity_id
_entity_poly.type
_entity_poly.pdbx_seq_one_letter_code
_entity_poly.pdbx_strand_id
1 'polypeptide(L)'
;MLSKQSIVLSDNSSSIAIKRKAINAFGCLGSLYDSCRDCLLVQDKRNIPKQSFKPSKLAKCLVIDGNSDASRNILRMIDIESDLRLSLLLNLTPKIGIAAILNYPYRINEYTRILYYSWVDREEQISNDTIRNLKLINSIKPATHIITSVNYGIDILVVLQLPSETNFIHGIDHILQKISKSLSNDNDIIPLLTTEENDRLRKIINIIVYSNISDLTGLNNMSTLLHKLEIIKKKFNSYPPITYSLQPLAVVYPQYMRNNIKFRILPSELNNNLEQYILRRRAMVINFTKSFPKNLQKFLSGYLDEKLCQAHKQCLPMIKKYQLEIEQLSKLLIGFRHGQVEISAINNILINKEQTILRNEDNELIQTLNDLETKANLINDLSNQNFRYYNVVERDINKYDNENTIRTKLITIAHRDQILCSNDTLNKNNREQLNKLRSYLIQEQQQNPNVRLIYADFSYCSYQLHNMYILSSNNNNSLPIQKSHSSFTNLPTYVSVPRREQLLVPSVNEVYKPPPPPPPPPPTNEIINILLLGETGVGKSTFINAFANYLTFDSLEQAESNEPIVIIPVSFIMTIGDNFEERKIKFGEIDSFSNENFNTLGQSITQRCKSYVFALKNDNRRQIRLIDTPGFGDTRGLDQDERNMEHI
;
A
#
# COMPACT_ATOMS: atom_id res chain seq x y z
N MET A 1 -36.54 26.37 -28.23
CA MET A 1 -37.26 26.70 -26.97
C MET A 1 -36.87 25.67 -25.93
N LEU A 2 -36.55 26.08 -24.70
CA LEU A 2 -36.13 25.17 -23.62
C LEU A 2 -37.17 25.21 -22.48
N SER A 3 -37.86 24.09 -22.26
CA SER A 3 -38.80 23.94 -21.16
C SER A 3 -38.04 23.74 -19.84
N LYS A 4 -38.14 24.72 -18.94
CA LYS A 4 -37.65 24.58 -17.55
C LYS A 4 -38.51 23.60 -16.78
N GLN A 5 -38.25 22.29 -16.88
CA GLN A 5 -38.74 21.34 -15.88
C GLN A 5 -37.87 21.45 -14.62
N SER A 6 -38.34 22.27 -13.68
CA SER A 6 -37.79 22.34 -12.33
C SER A 6 -38.05 21.02 -11.60
N ILE A 7 -37.04 20.13 -11.58
CA ILE A 7 -37.09 18.89 -10.79
C ILE A 7 -37.11 19.27 -9.31
N VAL A 8 -38.28 19.23 -8.69
CA VAL A 8 -38.43 19.38 -7.24
C VAL A 8 -37.94 18.09 -6.58
N LEU A 9 -36.64 18.02 -6.33
CA LEU A 9 -36.04 17.00 -5.48
C LEU A 9 -36.63 17.17 -4.07
N SER A 10 -37.37 16.17 -3.60
CA SER A 10 -37.94 16.19 -2.25
C SER A 10 -36.84 16.03 -1.20
N ASP A 11 -36.68 17.03 -0.32
CA ASP A 11 -35.62 17.11 0.73
C ASP A 11 -35.88 16.12 1.91
N ASN A 12 -36.51 14.97 1.62
CA ASN A 12 -36.98 13.93 2.55
C ASN A 12 -35.87 13.03 3.12
N SER A 13 -34.60 13.29 2.81
CA SER A 13 -33.47 12.45 3.27
C SER A 13 -33.23 12.47 4.78
N SER A 14 -33.78 13.46 5.49
CA SER A 14 -33.59 13.70 6.94
C SER A 14 -34.34 12.75 7.89
N SER A 15 -35.28 11.94 7.38
CA SER A 15 -36.10 11.01 8.18
C SER A 15 -35.79 9.53 7.97
N ILE A 16 -34.97 9.20 6.97
CA ILE A 16 -34.70 7.82 6.54
C ILE A 16 -33.60 7.19 7.40
N ALA A 17 -33.85 6.00 7.93
CA ALA A 17 -32.82 5.19 8.58
C ALA A 17 -31.82 4.66 7.54
N ILE A 18 -30.53 4.88 7.77
CA ILE A 18 -29.47 4.49 6.82
C ILE A 18 -28.67 3.29 7.36
N LYS A 19 -28.17 2.44 6.46
CA LYS A 19 -27.23 1.37 6.81
C LYS A 19 -25.78 1.79 6.57
N ARG A 20 -24.88 1.22 7.37
CA ARG A 20 -23.42 1.34 7.24
C ARG A 20 -22.73 0.02 7.50
N LYS A 21 -21.81 -0.39 6.63
CA LYS A 21 -20.76 -1.38 6.96
C LYS A 21 -19.92 -0.87 8.13
N ALA A 22 -19.68 -1.72 9.13
CA ALA A 22 -19.03 -1.37 10.38
C ALA A 22 -17.50 -1.35 10.24
N ILE A 23 -16.97 -0.30 9.61
CA ILE A 23 -15.52 -0.13 9.40
C ILE A 23 -14.77 -0.01 10.74
N ASN A 24 -15.34 0.74 11.68
CA ASN A 24 -14.87 0.80 13.07
C ASN A 24 -15.67 -0.21 13.91
N ALA A 25 -14.98 -1.16 14.55
CA ALA A 25 -15.58 -2.24 15.35
C ALA A 25 -16.06 -1.82 16.76
N PHE A 26 -15.82 -0.58 17.19
CA PHE A 26 -16.19 -0.10 18.53
C PHE A 26 -17.61 0.51 18.63
N GLY A 27 -18.43 0.42 17.58
CA GLY A 27 -19.81 0.92 17.59
C GLY A 27 -20.76 -0.07 18.25
N CYS A 28 -21.58 0.42 19.18
CA CYS A 28 -22.62 -0.35 19.87
C CYS A 28 -23.97 0.39 19.86
N LEU A 29 -25.05 -0.31 20.22
CA LEU A 29 -26.39 0.29 20.35
C LEU A 29 -26.36 1.56 21.21
N GLY A 30 -27.04 2.61 20.74
CA GLY A 30 -27.07 3.92 21.40
C GLY A 30 -25.89 4.84 21.07
N SER A 31 -24.82 4.36 20.42
CA SER A 31 -23.70 5.22 20.06
C SER A 31 -24.09 6.32 19.07
N LEU A 32 -23.53 7.51 19.27
CA LEU A 32 -23.69 8.66 18.38
C LEU A 32 -22.74 8.59 17.18
N TYR A 33 -23.26 8.95 16.01
CA TYR A 33 -22.56 8.85 14.72
C TYR A 33 -22.73 10.12 13.89
N ASP A 34 -21.65 10.60 13.27
CA ASP A 34 -21.68 11.68 12.28
C ASP A 34 -21.57 11.10 10.87
N SER A 35 -22.72 10.91 10.22
CA SER A 35 -22.83 10.46 8.82
C SER A 35 -22.31 11.48 7.80
N CYS A 36 -22.03 12.74 8.18
CA CYS A 36 -21.40 13.69 7.26
C CYS A 36 -19.95 13.30 6.97
N ARG A 37 -19.25 12.78 7.99
CA ARG A 37 -17.87 12.25 7.93
C ARG A 37 -17.80 10.71 7.90
N ASP A 38 -18.91 10.05 8.19
CA ASP A 38 -19.02 8.60 8.47
C ASP A 38 -18.10 8.16 9.63
N CYS A 39 -18.18 8.86 10.77
CA CYS A 39 -17.41 8.56 11.98
C CYS A 39 -18.27 8.31 13.23
N LEU A 40 -17.78 7.42 14.10
CA LEU A 40 -18.33 7.15 15.43
C LEU A 40 -17.81 8.22 16.41
N LEU A 41 -18.69 8.80 17.23
CA LEU A 41 -18.33 9.92 18.12
C LEU A 41 -18.28 9.53 19.59
N VAL A 42 -19.38 8.99 20.13
CA VAL A 42 -19.54 8.72 21.56
C VAL A 42 -20.34 7.43 21.72
N GLN A 43 -19.84 6.49 22.53
CA GLN A 43 -20.63 5.35 22.99
C GLN A 43 -21.58 5.81 24.11
N ASP A 44 -22.88 5.56 23.95
CA ASP A 44 -23.82 5.70 25.06
C ASP A 44 -23.64 4.52 26.03
N LYS A 45 -22.98 4.76 27.16
CA LYS A 45 -22.69 3.73 28.18
C LYS A 45 -23.89 3.36 29.06
N ARG A 46 -25.09 3.89 28.78
CA ARG A 46 -26.32 3.49 29.48
C ARG A 46 -26.71 2.07 29.04
N ASN A 47 -27.19 1.26 30.00
CA ASN A 47 -27.78 -0.05 29.70
C ASN A 47 -29.14 0.15 29.00
N ILE A 48 -29.10 0.30 27.67
CA ILE A 48 -30.30 0.40 26.83
C ILE A 48 -30.90 -1.00 26.66
N PRO A 49 -32.22 -1.19 26.94
CA PRO A 49 -32.91 -2.43 26.64
C PRO A 49 -32.77 -2.84 25.16
N LYS A 50 -32.23 -4.05 24.94
CA LYS A 50 -31.97 -4.61 23.61
C LYS A 50 -32.70 -5.93 23.40
N GLN A 51 -33.16 -6.14 22.17
CA GLN A 51 -33.65 -7.42 21.67
C GLN A 51 -32.52 -8.06 20.84
N SER A 52 -32.43 -9.39 20.84
CA SER A 52 -31.41 -10.14 20.09
C SER A 52 -32.07 -11.20 19.23
N PHE A 53 -31.63 -11.29 17.97
CA PHE A 53 -32.20 -12.18 16.95
C PHE A 53 -31.08 -12.96 16.24
N LYS A 54 -31.40 -14.17 15.75
CA LYS A 54 -30.56 -14.85 14.77
C LYS A 54 -31.08 -14.55 13.36
N PRO A 55 -30.25 -14.03 12.42
CA PRO A 55 -30.70 -13.72 11.07
C PRO A 55 -30.97 -14.99 10.26
N SER A 56 -31.87 -14.88 9.27
CA SER A 56 -32.35 -16.00 8.45
C SER A 56 -31.41 -16.46 7.34
N LYS A 57 -30.36 -15.69 7.05
CA LYS A 57 -29.25 -16.07 6.18
C LYS A 57 -27.95 -15.68 6.86
N LEU A 58 -27.09 -16.66 7.12
CA LEU A 58 -25.91 -16.46 7.93
C LEU A 58 -24.71 -16.01 7.08
N ALA A 59 -24.46 -16.65 5.94
CA ALA A 59 -23.22 -16.51 5.17
C ALA A 59 -23.34 -15.86 3.78
N LYS A 60 -22.25 -15.22 3.35
CA LYS A 60 -21.93 -14.84 1.97
C LYS A 60 -20.44 -15.09 1.71
N CYS A 61 -20.09 -15.92 0.73
CA CYS A 61 -18.72 -16.07 0.25
C CYS A 61 -18.64 -15.79 -1.27
N LEU A 62 -17.60 -15.08 -1.72
CA LEU A 62 -17.37 -14.71 -3.12
C LEU A 62 -15.89 -14.89 -3.51
N VAL A 63 -15.64 -15.39 -4.72
CA VAL A 63 -14.31 -15.44 -5.37
C VAL A 63 -14.31 -14.50 -6.57
N ILE A 64 -13.22 -13.76 -6.77
CA ILE A 64 -13.10 -12.72 -7.80
C ILE A 64 -11.73 -12.78 -8.48
N ASP A 65 -11.75 -12.73 -9.82
CA ASP A 65 -10.58 -12.48 -10.67
C ASP A 65 -10.21 -10.99 -10.64
N GLY A 66 -8.94 -10.67 -10.40
CA GLY A 66 -8.45 -9.28 -10.37
C GLY A 66 -8.55 -8.54 -11.72
N ASN A 67 -8.75 -9.22 -12.84
CA ASN A 67 -9.04 -8.64 -14.15
C ASN A 67 -10.54 -8.45 -14.45
N SER A 68 -11.43 -8.91 -13.56
CA SER A 68 -12.89 -8.72 -13.72
C SER A 68 -13.35 -7.29 -13.42
N ASP A 69 -14.48 -6.87 -13.97
CA ASP A 69 -15.11 -5.57 -13.66
C ASP A 69 -15.36 -5.34 -12.16
N ALA A 70 -15.54 -6.41 -11.38
CA ALA A 70 -15.72 -6.33 -9.93
C ALA A 70 -14.47 -5.83 -9.19
N SER A 71 -13.26 -6.08 -9.71
CA SER A 71 -12.01 -5.62 -9.08
C SER A 71 -11.86 -4.09 -9.15
N ARG A 72 -12.48 -3.44 -10.14
CA ARG A 72 -12.46 -1.99 -10.35
C ARG A 72 -13.05 -1.21 -9.16
N ASN A 73 -13.93 -1.84 -8.38
CA ASN A 73 -14.46 -1.28 -7.13
C ASN A 73 -14.78 -2.39 -6.11
N ILE A 74 -13.74 -2.91 -5.47
CA ILE A 74 -13.86 -3.95 -4.43
C ILE A 74 -14.80 -3.51 -3.30
N LEU A 75 -14.75 -2.22 -2.89
CA LEU A 75 -15.61 -1.71 -1.82
C LEU A 75 -17.11 -1.90 -2.12
N ARG A 76 -17.52 -1.70 -3.38
CA ARG A 76 -18.90 -1.91 -3.84
C ARG A 76 -19.34 -3.37 -3.77
N MET A 77 -18.41 -4.31 -3.87
CA MET A 77 -18.70 -5.76 -3.93
C MET A 77 -18.57 -6.46 -2.56
N ILE A 78 -17.85 -5.87 -1.60
CA ILE A 78 -17.94 -6.18 -0.16
C ILE A 78 -19.12 -5.46 0.54
N ASP A 79 -20.12 -5.04 -0.25
CA ASP A 79 -21.39 -4.45 0.17
C ASP A 79 -21.30 -3.12 0.95
N ILE A 80 -20.21 -2.34 0.79
CA ILE A 80 -20.11 -1.01 1.39
C ILE A 80 -20.99 -0.01 0.62
N GLU A 81 -21.81 0.73 1.35
CA GLU A 81 -22.76 1.70 0.83
C GLU A 81 -22.07 2.89 0.14
N SER A 82 -22.65 3.42 -0.95
CA SER A 82 -22.01 4.41 -1.82
C SER A 82 -21.50 5.67 -1.10
N ASP A 83 -22.26 6.18 -0.13
CA ASP A 83 -21.83 7.29 0.73
C ASP A 83 -20.59 6.97 1.57
N LEU A 84 -20.52 5.76 2.13
CA LEU A 84 -19.38 5.29 2.92
C LEU A 84 -18.17 5.00 2.01
N ARG A 85 -18.39 4.54 0.77
CA ARG A 85 -17.31 4.42 -0.24
C ARG A 85 -16.72 5.79 -0.58
N LEU A 86 -17.55 6.81 -0.81
CA LEU A 86 -17.05 8.18 -1.00
C LEU A 86 -16.26 8.67 0.23
N SER A 87 -16.75 8.46 1.45
CA SER A 87 -16.05 8.82 2.69
C SER A 87 -14.69 8.15 2.83
N LEU A 88 -14.59 6.85 2.49
CA LEU A 88 -13.33 6.10 2.49
C LEU A 88 -12.37 6.57 1.38
N LEU A 89 -12.87 6.87 0.18
CA LEU A 89 -12.08 7.37 -0.94
C LEU A 89 -11.54 8.79 -0.71
N LEU A 90 -12.33 9.64 -0.02
CA LEU A 90 -12.01 11.02 0.35
C LEU A 90 -11.31 11.17 1.72
N ASN A 91 -10.90 10.05 2.35
CA ASN A 91 -10.23 10.01 3.65
C ASN A 91 -11.03 10.64 4.82
N LEU A 92 -12.36 10.74 4.72
CA LEU A 92 -13.21 11.27 5.80
C LEU A 92 -13.27 10.36 7.04
N THR A 93 -13.07 9.05 6.82
CA THR A 93 -13.11 8.02 7.86
C THR A 93 -11.93 7.03 7.70
N PRO A 94 -11.38 6.44 8.78
CA PRO A 94 -10.19 5.58 8.71
C PRO A 94 -10.38 4.32 7.86
N LYS A 95 -9.33 3.95 7.12
CA LYS A 95 -9.27 2.74 6.28
C LYS A 95 -8.79 1.54 7.08
N ILE A 96 -9.64 1.08 7.99
CA ILE A 96 -9.38 -0.03 8.92
C ILE A 96 -10.27 -1.25 8.60
N GLY A 97 -9.97 -2.39 9.23
CA GLY A 97 -10.63 -3.66 8.94
C GLY A 97 -10.58 -4.01 7.45
N ILE A 98 -11.69 -4.51 6.90
CA ILE A 98 -11.80 -4.82 5.45
C ILE A 98 -11.61 -3.61 4.53
N ALA A 99 -11.84 -2.37 4.98
CA ALA A 99 -11.64 -1.17 4.16
C ALA A 99 -10.16 -0.79 4.01
N ALA A 100 -9.26 -1.41 4.78
CA ALA A 100 -7.80 -1.29 4.59
C ALA A 100 -7.33 -1.82 3.23
N ILE A 101 -8.16 -2.58 2.50
CA ILE A 101 -7.94 -2.96 1.10
C ILE A 101 -7.61 -1.78 0.19
N LEU A 102 -8.14 -0.58 0.46
CA LEU A 102 -7.80 0.64 -0.29
C LEU A 102 -6.29 0.95 -0.27
N ASN A 103 -5.57 0.47 0.75
CA ASN A 103 -4.14 0.73 0.93
C ASN A 103 -3.25 -0.40 0.40
N TYR A 104 -3.83 -1.46 -0.19
CA TYR A 104 -3.12 -2.63 -0.75
C TYR A 104 -1.85 -2.22 -1.54
N PRO A 105 -0.69 -2.85 -1.29
CA PRO A 105 0.59 -2.36 -1.80
C PRO A 105 0.94 -2.80 -3.23
N TYR A 106 0.24 -3.79 -3.80
CA TYR A 106 0.52 -4.31 -5.15
C TYR A 106 -0.55 -3.90 -6.17
N ARG A 107 -0.24 -4.09 -7.46
CA ARG A 107 -1.21 -3.96 -8.55
C ARG A 107 -2.18 -5.14 -8.53
N ILE A 108 -3.47 -4.89 -8.76
CA ILE A 108 -4.50 -5.92 -8.92
C ILE A 108 -4.67 -6.20 -10.41
N ASN A 109 -4.55 -7.45 -10.82
CA ASN A 109 -4.54 -7.87 -12.22
C ASN A 109 -5.03 -9.32 -12.42
N GLU A 110 -4.86 -9.88 -13.61
CA GLU A 110 -5.20 -11.26 -13.99
C GLU A 110 -4.52 -12.33 -13.11
N TYR A 111 -3.40 -12.00 -12.47
CA TYR A 111 -2.69 -12.86 -11.51
C TYR A 111 -3.10 -12.64 -10.05
N THR A 112 -4.09 -11.77 -9.79
CA THR A 112 -4.67 -11.57 -8.45
C THR A 112 -5.98 -12.34 -8.31
N ARG A 113 -6.22 -12.90 -7.13
CA ARG A 113 -7.54 -13.41 -6.70
C ARG A 113 -7.96 -12.76 -5.39
N ILE A 114 -9.27 -12.55 -5.25
CA ILE A 114 -9.86 -11.97 -4.04
C ILE A 114 -10.95 -12.92 -3.54
N LEU A 115 -10.86 -13.34 -2.27
CA LEU A 115 -11.89 -14.10 -1.56
C LEU A 115 -12.52 -13.20 -0.49
N TYR A 116 -13.81 -12.92 -0.58
CA TYR A 116 -14.58 -12.23 0.44
C TYR A 116 -15.50 -13.20 1.16
N TYR A 117 -15.45 -13.20 2.49
CA TYR A 117 -16.36 -13.94 3.35
C TYR A 117 -17.00 -12.99 4.37
N SER A 118 -18.31 -13.07 4.52
CA SER A 118 -19.08 -12.37 5.54
C SER A 118 -20.06 -13.34 6.17
N TRP A 119 -20.11 -13.38 7.50
CA TRP A 119 -21.00 -14.27 8.26
C TRP A 119 -21.53 -13.58 9.52
N VAL A 120 -22.85 -13.51 9.66
CA VAL A 120 -23.54 -12.85 10.78
C VAL A 120 -23.97 -13.88 11.83
N ASP A 121 -23.53 -13.70 13.08
CA ASP A 121 -23.90 -14.50 14.25
C ASP A 121 -25.29 -14.11 14.77
N ARG A 122 -25.50 -12.81 14.97
CA ARG A 122 -26.73 -12.24 15.55
C ARG A 122 -26.94 -10.78 15.14
N GLU A 123 -28.20 -10.36 15.16
CA GLU A 123 -28.58 -8.94 15.22
C GLU A 123 -28.97 -8.59 16.65
N GLU A 124 -28.58 -7.41 17.12
CA GLU A 124 -29.12 -6.78 18.33
C GLU A 124 -29.79 -5.45 17.96
N GLN A 125 -30.94 -5.13 18.54
CA GLN A 125 -31.73 -3.93 18.20
C GLN A 125 -32.37 -3.28 19.44
N ILE A 126 -32.48 -1.95 19.43
CA ILE A 126 -33.28 -1.18 20.39
C ILE A 126 -34.75 -1.16 19.95
N SER A 127 -35.70 -1.45 20.85
CA SER A 127 -37.13 -1.39 20.51
C SER A 127 -37.61 0.03 20.20
N ASN A 128 -38.62 0.17 19.34
CA ASN A 128 -39.17 1.48 18.95
C ASN A 128 -39.65 2.32 20.16
N ASP A 129 -40.23 1.67 21.16
CA ASP A 129 -40.71 2.36 22.37
C ASP A 129 -39.58 2.70 23.32
N THR A 130 -38.48 1.93 23.34
CA THR A 130 -37.25 2.35 24.00
C THR A 130 -36.62 3.56 23.29
N ILE A 131 -36.55 3.57 21.95
CA ILE A 131 -36.03 4.70 21.16
C ILE A 131 -36.80 6.00 21.48
N ARG A 132 -38.14 5.94 21.48
CA ARG A 132 -39.02 7.09 21.83
C ARG A 132 -38.78 7.65 23.23
N ASN A 133 -38.32 6.83 24.16
CA ASN A 133 -38.12 7.17 25.58
C ASN A 133 -36.64 7.39 25.95
N LEU A 134 -35.71 7.41 24.98
CA LEU A 134 -34.32 7.75 25.24
C LEU A 134 -34.20 9.19 25.77
N LYS A 135 -33.54 9.36 26.92
CA LYS A 135 -33.22 10.69 27.44
C LYS A 135 -32.08 11.30 26.62
N LEU A 136 -32.21 12.59 26.31
CA LEU A 136 -31.18 13.37 25.59
C LEU A 136 -29.81 13.25 26.28
N ILE A 137 -28.74 13.21 25.47
CA ILE A 137 -27.35 13.27 25.95
C ILE A 137 -26.91 14.74 25.94
N ASN A 138 -26.17 15.18 26.96
CA ASN A 138 -25.60 16.53 26.97
C ASN A 138 -24.47 16.63 25.93
N SER A 139 -24.53 17.65 25.07
CA SER A 139 -23.68 17.82 23.88
C SER A 139 -23.78 16.69 22.84
N ILE A 140 -24.67 16.87 21.86
CA ILE A 140 -24.87 15.92 20.75
C ILE A 140 -24.03 16.27 19.51
N LYS A 141 -23.63 17.54 19.32
CA LYS A 141 -22.86 17.95 18.14
C LYS A 141 -21.46 17.29 18.13
N PRO A 142 -20.94 16.81 16.98
CA PRO A 142 -21.48 16.96 15.62
C PRO A 142 -22.35 15.77 15.13
N ALA A 143 -22.89 14.92 16.02
CA ALA A 143 -23.63 13.73 15.63
C ALA A 143 -24.88 14.05 14.80
N THR A 144 -25.17 13.20 13.80
CA THR A 144 -26.38 13.29 12.97
C THR A 144 -27.32 12.10 13.18
N HIS A 145 -26.78 10.94 13.59
CA HIS A 145 -27.51 9.70 13.79
C HIS A 145 -27.14 9.00 15.12
N ILE A 146 -27.95 8.00 15.50
CA ILE A 146 -27.71 7.07 16.61
C ILE A 146 -27.82 5.63 16.11
N ILE A 147 -26.96 4.73 16.59
CA ILE A 147 -27.00 3.30 16.26
C ILE A 147 -28.21 2.64 16.93
N THR A 148 -29.14 2.07 16.15
CA THR A 148 -30.37 1.43 16.64
C THR A 148 -30.45 -0.08 16.38
N SER A 149 -29.73 -0.62 15.39
CA SER A 149 -29.39 -2.05 15.32
C SER A 149 -27.93 -2.27 14.97
N VAL A 150 -27.38 -3.41 15.40
CA VAL A 150 -26.01 -3.87 15.12
C VAL A 150 -26.07 -5.35 14.73
N ASN A 151 -25.52 -5.68 13.57
CA ASN A 151 -25.22 -7.07 13.22
C ASN A 151 -23.79 -7.38 13.63
N TYR A 152 -23.59 -8.46 14.38
CA TYR A 152 -22.27 -8.93 14.84
C TYR A 152 -21.87 -10.20 14.11
N GLY A 153 -20.56 -10.39 13.88
CA GLY A 153 -20.03 -11.59 13.23
C GLY A 153 -18.64 -11.38 12.64
N ILE A 154 -18.36 -12.13 11.58
CA ILE A 154 -17.05 -12.24 10.93
C ILE A 154 -17.12 -11.61 9.53
N ASP A 155 -16.24 -10.65 9.25
CA ASP A 155 -15.90 -10.18 7.90
C ASP A 155 -14.43 -10.49 7.61
N ILE A 156 -14.14 -11.11 6.46
CA ILE A 156 -12.79 -11.44 5.99
C ILE A 156 -12.69 -11.10 4.50
N LEU A 157 -11.60 -10.44 4.12
CA LEU A 157 -11.22 -10.19 2.74
C LEU A 157 -9.76 -10.63 2.54
N VAL A 158 -9.57 -11.66 1.73
CA VAL A 158 -8.25 -12.23 1.40
C VAL A 158 -7.87 -11.79 -0.01
N VAL A 159 -6.67 -11.25 -0.19
CA VAL A 159 -6.08 -11.00 -1.51
C VAL A 159 -4.91 -11.97 -1.71
N LEU A 160 -4.91 -12.70 -2.82
CA LEU A 160 -3.92 -13.72 -3.16
C LEU A 160 -3.23 -13.30 -4.47
N GLN A 161 -1.91 -13.22 -4.47
CA GLN A 161 -1.11 -12.95 -5.67
C GLN A 161 -0.48 -14.25 -6.18
N LEU A 162 -0.82 -14.63 -7.41
CA LEU A 162 -0.46 -15.92 -8.00
C LEU A 162 0.77 -15.79 -8.92
N PRO A 163 1.55 -16.87 -9.10
CA PRO A 163 2.45 -17.03 -10.25
C PRO A 163 1.71 -16.95 -11.58
N SER A 164 2.42 -16.57 -12.64
CA SER A 164 1.88 -16.40 -14.00
C SER A 164 1.63 -17.70 -14.78
N GLU A 165 1.54 -18.84 -14.09
CA GLU A 165 1.31 -20.17 -14.67
C GLU A 165 -0.18 -20.48 -14.80
N THR A 166 -0.69 -20.60 -16.02
CA THR A 166 -2.13 -20.84 -16.30
C THR A 166 -2.69 -22.07 -15.59
N ASN A 167 -1.98 -23.20 -15.65
CA ASN A 167 -2.38 -24.46 -14.97
C ASN A 167 -2.39 -24.32 -13.44
N PHE A 168 -1.54 -23.47 -12.87
CA PHE A 168 -1.56 -23.16 -11.44
C PHE A 168 -2.78 -22.31 -11.08
N ILE A 169 -3.03 -21.24 -11.84
CA ILE A 169 -4.16 -20.31 -11.63
C ILE A 169 -5.49 -21.07 -11.65
N HIS A 170 -5.74 -21.90 -12.67
CA HIS A 170 -6.96 -22.72 -12.74
C HIS A 170 -7.09 -23.70 -11.56
N GLY A 171 -5.97 -24.25 -11.06
CA GLY A 171 -5.96 -25.08 -9.86
C GLY A 171 -6.34 -24.32 -8.59
N ILE A 172 -5.84 -23.08 -8.42
CA ILE A 172 -6.22 -22.20 -7.31
C ILE A 172 -7.69 -21.76 -7.43
N ASP A 173 -8.18 -21.45 -8.64
CA ASP A 173 -9.57 -21.07 -8.85
C ASP A 173 -10.55 -22.19 -8.45
N HIS A 174 -10.24 -23.45 -8.78
CA HIS A 174 -11.02 -24.60 -8.31
C HIS A 174 -11.02 -24.72 -6.78
N ILE A 175 -9.86 -24.54 -6.13
CA ILE A 175 -9.73 -24.57 -4.66
C ILE A 175 -10.54 -23.42 -4.01
N LEU A 176 -10.44 -22.21 -4.54
CA LEU A 176 -11.20 -21.06 -4.03
C LEU A 176 -12.71 -21.23 -4.23
N GLN A 177 -13.15 -21.80 -5.35
CA GLN A 177 -14.56 -22.13 -5.58
C GLN A 177 -15.08 -23.21 -4.61
N LYS A 178 -14.28 -24.27 -4.37
CA LYS A 178 -14.56 -25.29 -3.34
C LYS A 178 -14.72 -24.65 -1.96
N ILE A 179 -13.80 -23.76 -1.58
CA ILE A 179 -13.84 -23.02 -0.31
C ILE A 179 -15.09 -22.13 -0.22
N SER A 180 -15.36 -21.34 -1.27
CA SER A 180 -16.51 -20.44 -1.32
C SER A 180 -17.84 -21.19 -1.25
N LYS A 181 -17.96 -22.36 -1.90
CA LYS A 181 -19.16 -23.20 -1.82
C LYS A 181 -19.34 -23.79 -0.43
N SER A 182 -18.27 -24.25 0.22
CA SER A 182 -18.33 -24.78 1.59
C SER A 182 -18.76 -23.71 2.60
N LEU A 183 -18.15 -22.52 2.52
CA LEU A 183 -18.42 -21.38 3.41
C LEU A 183 -19.75 -20.66 3.13
N SER A 184 -20.39 -20.87 1.97
CA SER A 184 -21.70 -20.26 1.64
C SER A 184 -22.91 -21.10 2.05
N ASN A 185 -22.70 -22.35 2.50
CA ASN A 185 -23.77 -23.21 2.98
C ASN A 185 -24.03 -22.93 4.47
N ASP A 186 -25.29 -22.82 4.89
CA ASP A 186 -25.66 -22.55 6.29
C ASP A 186 -25.25 -23.67 7.28
N ASN A 187 -24.79 -24.83 6.77
CA ASN A 187 -24.13 -25.88 7.57
C ASN A 187 -22.75 -25.49 8.11
N ASP A 188 -22.16 -24.38 7.63
CA ASP A 188 -20.94 -23.75 8.17
C ASP A 188 -19.67 -24.63 8.23
N ILE A 189 -19.64 -25.72 7.46
CA ILE A 189 -18.50 -26.64 7.38
C ILE A 189 -17.34 -25.94 6.68
N ILE A 190 -16.26 -25.75 7.43
CA ILE A 190 -14.97 -25.30 6.90
C ILE A 190 -14.34 -26.44 6.08
N PRO A 191 -13.89 -26.16 4.85
CA PRO A 191 -13.52 -27.20 3.90
C PRO A 191 -12.23 -27.91 4.32
N LEU A 192 -12.28 -29.23 4.44
CA LEU A 192 -11.07 -30.04 4.54
C LEU A 192 -10.34 -30.01 3.19
N LEU A 193 -9.14 -29.41 3.20
CA LEU A 193 -8.25 -29.33 2.05
C LEU A 193 -7.32 -30.55 2.02
N THR A 194 -7.12 -31.16 0.85
CA THR A 194 -6.19 -32.29 0.67
C THR A 194 -4.75 -31.82 0.80
N THR A 195 -3.80 -32.74 1.00
CA THR A 195 -2.37 -32.41 1.03
C THR A 195 -1.94 -31.66 -0.24
N GLU A 196 -2.39 -32.12 -1.42
CA GLU A 196 -2.09 -31.48 -2.70
C GLU A 196 -2.69 -30.07 -2.82
N GLU A 197 -3.92 -29.84 -2.36
CA GLU A 197 -4.52 -28.51 -2.34
C GLU A 197 -3.75 -27.55 -1.42
N ASN A 198 -3.30 -28.04 -0.25
CA ASN A 198 -2.44 -27.27 0.65
C ASN A 198 -1.06 -26.98 0.02
N ASP A 199 -0.44 -27.94 -0.66
CA ASP A 199 0.86 -27.77 -1.31
C ASP A 199 0.80 -26.88 -2.55
N ARG A 200 -0.36 -26.79 -3.23
CA ARG A 200 -0.64 -25.76 -4.23
C ARG A 200 -0.77 -24.38 -3.57
N LEU A 201 -1.55 -24.25 -2.49
CA LEU A 201 -1.71 -22.98 -1.77
C LEU A 201 -0.40 -22.43 -1.19
N ARG A 202 0.55 -23.30 -0.80
CA ARG A 202 1.91 -22.92 -0.36
C ARG A 202 2.77 -22.25 -1.43
N LYS A 203 2.42 -22.35 -2.71
CA LYS A 203 3.16 -21.74 -3.85
C LYS A 203 2.61 -20.37 -4.28
N ILE A 204 1.59 -19.85 -3.58
CA ILE A 204 1.07 -18.50 -3.80
C ILE A 204 2.13 -17.47 -3.37
N ILE A 205 2.39 -16.46 -4.20
CA ILE A 205 3.48 -15.49 -3.99
C ILE A 205 3.22 -14.63 -2.74
N ASN A 206 1.97 -14.22 -2.54
CA ASN A 206 1.57 -13.45 -1.36
C ASN A 206 0.09 -13.68 -1.03
N ILE A 207 -0.23 -13.67 0.26
CA ILE A 207 -1.59 -13.67 0.79
C ILE A 207 -1.68 -12.55 1.82
N ILE A 208 -2.62 -11.62 1.64
CA ILE A 208 -2.92 -10.56 2.61
C ILE A 208 -4.37 -10.71 3.08
N VAL A 209 -4.56 -10.89 4.38
CA VAL A 209 -5.88 -10.95 5.01
C VAL A 209 -6.21 -9.64 5.72
N TYR A 210 -7.37 -9.08 5.40
CA TYR A 210 -8.05 -8.00 6.11
C TYR A 210 -9.31 -8.54 6.78
N SER A 211 -9.61 -8.16 8.02
CA SER A 211 -10.81 -8.62 8.73
C SER A 211 -11.33 -7.58 9.72
N ASN A 212 -12.61 -7.69 10.14
CA ASN A 212 -13.10 -6.98 11.33
C ASN A 212 -12.54 -7.57 12.65
N ILE A 213 -11.88 -8.74 12.58
CA ILE A 213 -11.16 -9.38 13.70
C ILE A 213 -9.65 -9.14 13.56
N SER A 214 -9.02 -8.64 14.62
CA SER A 214 -7.57 -8.42 14.73
C SER A 214 -6.78 -9.69 14.43
N ASP A 215 -7.15 -10.80 15.06
CA ASP A 215 -6.41 -12.06 15.12
C ASP A 215 -6.37 -12.82 13.78
N LEU A 216 -7.16 -12.37 12.81
CA LEU A 216 -7.19 -12.85 11.43
C LEU A 216 -6.43 -11.93 10.47
N THR A 217 -6.27 -10.65 10.83
CA THR A 217 -5.58 -9.66 10.02
C THR A 217 -4.08 -9.93 10.02
N GLY A 218 -3.43 -9.78 8.86
CA GLY A 218 -1.99 -10.06 8.72
C GLY A 218 -1.61 -11.54 8.63
N LEU A 219 -2.58 -12.46 8.63
CA LEU A 219 -2.33 -13.86 8.25
C LEU A 219 -1.92 -13.94 6.77
N ASN A 220 -0.89 -14.74 6.49
CA ASN A 220 -0.31 -14.95 5.16
C ASN A 220 -0.43 -16.40 4.65
N ASN A 221 -1.24 -17.23 5.33
CA ASN A 221 -1.44 -18.64 4.99
C ASN A 221 -2.93 -19.02 5.02
N MET A 222 -3.43 -19.56 3.91
CA MET A 222 -4.85 -19.88 3.74
C MET A 222 -5.33 -21.02 4.68
N SER A 223 -4.49 -22.04 4.89
CA SER A 223 -4.81 -23.17 5.78
C SER A 223 -4.87 -22.72 7.25
N THR A 224 -3.93 -21.85 7.67
CA THR A 224 -3.95 -21.22 8.99
C THR A 224 -5.16 -20.31 9.18
N LEU A 225 -5.57 -19.56 8.15
CA LEU A 225 -6.78 -18.74 8.17
C LEU A 225 -8.04 -19.59 8.40
N LEU A 226 -8.22 -20.67 7.62
CA LEU A 226 -9.37 -21.57 7.75
C LEU A 226 -9.42 -22.24 9.14
N HIS A 227 -8.28 -22.71 9.65
CA HIS A 227 -8.19 -23.30 10.99
C HIS A 227 -8.48 -22.29 12.11
N LYS A 228 -7.96 -21.05 12.02
CA LYS A 228 -8.29 -19.98 12.97
C LYS A 228 -9.79 -19.61 12.90
N LEU A 229 -10.37 -19.55 11.71
CA LEU A 229 -11.81 -19.31 11.52
C LEU A 229 -12.66 -20.39 12.21
N GLU A 230 -12.24 -21.65 12.16
CA GLU A 230 -12.91 -22.76 12.86
C GLU A 230 -12.84 -22.62 14.38
N ILE A 231 -11.66 -22.29 14.92
CA ILE A 231 -11.46 -22.04 16.35
C ILE A 231 -12.33 -20.86 16.82
N ILE A 232 -12.37 -19.78 16.04
CA ILE A 232 -13.19 -18.61 16.33
C ILE A 232 -14.68 -19.01 16.36
N LYS A 233 -15.21 -19.65 15.31
CA LYS A 233 -16.62 -20.06 15.27
C LYS A 233 -17.01 -21.02 16.40
N LYS A 234 -16.08 -21.82 16.92
CA LYS A 234 -16.32 -22.78 18.02
C LYS A 234 -16.11 -22.22 19.43
N LYS A 235 -15.41 -21.10 19.60
CA LYS A 235 -14.99 -20.60 20.94
C LYS A 235 -15.22 -19.10 21.20
N PHE A 236 -15.57 -18.31 20.20
CA PHE A 236 -15.60 -16.85 20.32
C PHE A 236 -17.00 -16.35 20.71
N ASN A 237 -17.19 -16.07 22.01
CA ASN A 237 -18.50 -15.70 22.56
C ASN A 237 -18.96 -14.27 22.22
N SER A 238 -18.11 -13.44 21.61
CA SER A 238 -18.44 -12.05 21.28
C SER A 238 -17.74 -11.58 20.01
N TYR A 239 -18.43 -11.72 18.87
CA TYR A 239 -17.96 -11.19 17.60
C TYR A 239 -18.03 -9.65 17.52
N PRO A 240 -17.13 -9.00 16.78
CA PRO A 240 -17.24 -7.58 16.47
C PRO A 240 -18.41 -7.26 15.51
N PRO A 241 -18.81 -5.99 15.37
CA PRO A 241 -19.82 -5.56 14.39
C PRO A 241 -19.43 -5.83 12.92
N ILE A 242 -20.46 -5.99 12.08
CA ILE A 242 -20.41 -6.08 10.60
C ILE A 242 -21.18 -4.92 9.96
N THR A 243 -22.38 -4.59 10.45
CA THR A 243 -23.18 -3.45 9.98
C THR A 243 -23.92 -2.76 11.12
N TYR A 244 -24.19 -1.48 10.92
CA TYR A 244 -25.00 -0.61 11.77
C TYR A 244 -26.26 -0.16 11.02
N SER A 245 -27.40 -0.19 11.70
CA SER A 245 -28.59 0.57 11.32
C SER A 245 -28.60 1.89 12.11
N LEU A 246 -28.65 3.01 11.40
CA LEU A 246 -28.52 4.36 11.94
C LEU A 246 -29.84 5.13 11.82
N GLN A 247 -30.41 5.53 12.95
CA GLN A 247 -31.62 6.37 12.98
C GLN A 247 -31.22 7.86 13.05
N PRO A 248 -31.81 8.76 12.22
CA PRO A 248 -31.54 10.19 12.33
C PRO A 248 -31.95 10.75 13.70
N LEU A 249 -31.07 11.55 14.31
CA LEU A 249 -31.33 12.16 15.63
C LEU A 249 -32.53 13.13 15.60
N ALA A 250 -32.87 13.67 14.42
CA ALA A 250 -34.08 14.46 14.21
C ALA A 250 -35.39 13.67 14.44
N VAL A 251 -35.38 12.34 14.20
CA VAL A 251 -36.53 11.46 14.44
C VAL A 251 -36.60 11.01 15.90
N VAL A 252 -35.46 10.81 16.56
CA VAL A 252 -35.39 10.39 17.98
C VAL A 252 -35.62 11.56 18.94
N TYR A 253 -35.16 12.76 18.58
CA TYR A 253 -35.18 13.96 19.42
C TYR A 253 -35.88 15.17 18.76
N PRO A 254 -37.09 15.03 18.19
CA PRO A 254 -37.71 16.03 17.30
C PRO A 254 -37.92 17.39 17.97
N GLN A 255 -38.19 17.42 19.29
CA GLN A 255 -38.36 18.66 20.05
C GLN A 255 -37.08 19.50 20.18
N TYR A 256 -35.89 18.88 20.06
CA TYR A 256 -34.59 19.56 20.17
C TYR A 256 -33.94 19.85 18.81
N MET A 257 -34.38 19.18 17.74
CA MET A 257 -33.68 19.16 16.44
C MET A 257 -34.38 19.96 15.33
N ARG A 258 -35.41 20.75 15.65
CA ARG A 258 -36.39 21.36 14.71
C ARG A 258 -35.85 22.05 13.44
N ASN A 259 -34.60 22.48 13.38
CA ASN A 259 -33.96 22.99 12.14
C ASN A 259 -32.45 22.69 12.00
N ASN A 260 -31.80 22.14 13.02
CA ASN A 260 -30.35 22.33 13.20
C ASN A 260 -29.44 21.19 12.71
N ILE A 261 -30.01 20.03 12.34
CA ILE A 261 -29.23 18.86 11.89
C ILE A 261 -29.87 18.31 10.62
N LYS A 262 -29.18 18.52 9.50
CA LYS A 262 -29.50 17.89 8.21
C LYS A 262 -28.35 16.94 7.84
N PHE A 263 -28.71 15.76 7.35
CA PHE A 263 -27.81 14.89 6.60
C PHE A 263 -28.41 14.72 5.20
N ARG A 264 -27.76 15.28 4.19
CA ARG A 264 -28.17 15.16 2.78
C ARG A 264 -27.35 14.08 2.07
N ILE A 265 -28.06 13.17 1.41
CA ILE A 265 -27.47 12.11 0.56
C ILE A 265 -27.25 12.67 -0.85
N LEU A 266 -26.13 12.33 -1.49
CA LEU A 266 -25.89 12.69 -2.89
C LEU A 266 -26.78 11.86 -3.84
N PRO A 267 -27.40 12.46 -4.87
CA PRO A 267 -28.06 11.71 -5.94
C PRO A 267 -27.15 10.63 -6.53
N SER A 268 -27.72 9.45 -6.79
CA SER A 268 -26.97 8.23 -7.13
C SER A 268 -26.06 8.40 -8.36
N GLU A 269 -26.51 9.13 -9.37
CA GLU A 269 -25.72 9.46 -10.56
C GLU A 269 -24.46 10.27 -10.21
N LEU A 270 -24.62 11.40 -9.51
CA LEU A 270 -23.49 12.23 -9.10
C LEU A 270 -22.55 11.49 -8.13
N ASN A 271 -23.10 10.68 -7.23
CA ASN A 271 -22.33 9.82 -6.33
C ASN A 271 -21.46 8.83 -7.14
N ASN A 272 -22.04 8.11 -8.11
CA ASN A 272 -21.32 7.19 -8.99
C ASN A 272 -20.26 7.90 -9.86
N ASN A 273 -20.56 9.09 -10.38
CA ASN A 273 -19.64 9.84 -11.25
C ASN A 273 -18.44 10.36 -10.44
N LEU A 274 -18.69 10.90 -9.24
CA LEU A 274 -17.64 11.32 -8.31
C LEU A 274 -16.80 10.13 -7.83
N GLU A 275 -17.42 8.97 -7.53
CA GLU A 275 -16.72 7.73 -7.20
C GLU A 275 -15.80 7.26 -8.34
N GLN A 276 -16.30 7.21 -9.57
CA GLN A 276 -15.49 6.84 -10.74
C GLN A 276 -14.34 7.82 -10.98
N TYR A 277 -14.59 9.13 -10.87
CA TYR A 277 -13.56 10.17 -10.98
C TYR A 277 -12.43 9.94 -9.95
N ILE A 278 -12.78 9.77 -8.67
CA ILE A 278 -11.79 9.56 -7.61
C ILE A 278 -11.03 8.26 -7.81
N LEU A 279 -11.70 7.17 -8.22
CA LEU A 279 -11.05 5.88 -8.51
C LEU A 279 -10.04 5.99 -9.67
N ARG A 280 -10.39 6.70 -10.76
CA ARG A 280 -9.47 6.95 -11.89
C ARG A 280 -8.23 7.74 -11.45
N ARG A 281 -8.40 8.87 -10.74
CA ARG A 281 -7.28 9.67 -10.22
C ARG A 281 -6.43 8.90 -9.20
N ARG A 282 -7.07 8.10 -8.34
CA ARG A 282 -6.39 7.21 -7.38
C ARG A 282 -5.52 6.16 -8.09
N ALA A 283 -6.01 5.55 -9.18
CA ALA A 283 -5.27 4.55 -9.94
C ALA A 283 -4.00 5.15 -10.59
N MET A 284 -4.12 6.35 -11.18
CA MET A 284 -2.97 7.09 -11.73
C MET A 284 -1.89 7.32 -10.65
N VAL A 285 -2.27 7.85 -9.49
CA VAL A 285 -1.33 8.12 -8.39
C VAL A 285 -0.73 6.84 -7.80
N ILE A 286 -1.48 5.73 -7.69
CA ILE A 286 -0.93 4.43 -7.24
C ILE A 286 0.10 3.88 -8.24
N ASN A 287 -0.14 4.03 -9.54
CA ASN A 287 0.84 3.67 -10.57
C ASN A 287 2.13 4.48 -10.40
N PHE A 288 2.03 5.81 -10.31
CA PHE A 288 3.17 6.72 -10.15
C PHE A 288 3.95 6.56 -8.84
N THR A 289 3.29 6.13 -7.74
CA THR A 289 3.92 6.05 -6.40
C THR A 289 4.38 4.65 -5.99
N LYS A 290 3.75 3.58 -6.50
CA LYS A 290 4.04 2.19 -6.09
C LYS A 290 4.50 1.31 -7.24
N SER A 291 3.69 1.22 -8.31
CA SER A 291 3.87 0.18 -9.32
C SER A 291 5.03 0.46 -10.28
N PHE A 292 5.14 1.69 -10.77
CA PHE A 292 6.22 2.05 -11.71
C PHE A 292 7.57 2.19 -10.99
N PRO A 293 7.74 3.01 -9.93
CA PRO A 293 9.07 3.26 -9.36
C PRO A 293 9.83 2.00 -8.95
N LYS A 294 9.16 1.02 -8.31
CA LYS A 294 9.83 -0.21 -7.85
C LYS A 294 10.30 -1.11 -9.00
N ASN A 295 9.50 -1.23 -10.06
CA ASN A 295 9.89 -2.01 -11.24
C ASN A 295 10.98 -1.31 -12.05
N LEU A 296 10.85 0.01 -12.25
CA LEU A 296 11.84 0.82 -12.96
C LEU A 296 13.19 0.83 -12.23
N GLN A 297 13.19 1.10 -10.93
CA GLN A 297 14.42 1.12 -10.12
C GLN A 297 15.13 -0.24 -10.12
N LYS A 298 14.38 -1.36 -10.05
CA LYS A 298 14.96 -2.72 -10.09
C LYS A 298 15.76 -3.02 -11.37
N PHE A 299 15.35 -2.49 -12.52
CA PHE A 299 15.91 -2.85 -13.82
C PHE A 299 16.71 -1.74 -14.52
N LEU A 300 16.52 -0.47 -14.13
CA LEU A 300 17.15 0.69 -14.77
C LEU A 300 18.20 1.40 -13.89
N SER A 301 18.26 1.13 -12.58
CA SER A 301 19.26 1.74 -11.71
C SER A 301 20.65 1.16 -11.99
N GLY A 302 21.67 2.02 -11.99
CA GLY A 302 23.00 1.72 -12.51
C GLY A 302 23.15 1.88 -14.03
N TYR A 303 22.08 2.28 -14.75
CA TYR A 303 22.09 2.49 -16.21
C TYR A 303 21.41 3.80 -16.67
N LEU A 304 20.36 4.23 -15.96
CA LEU A 304 19.51 5.37 -16.33
C LEU A 304 19.05 6.20 -15.12
N ASP A 305 19.86 6.29 -14.05
CA ASP A 305 19.47 6.93 -12.79
C ASP A 305 19.06 8.42 -12.94
N GLU A 306 19.66 9.16 -13.88
CA GLU A 306 19.22 10.52 -14.21
C GLU A 306 17.77 10.54 -14.71
N LYS A 307 17.39 9.60 -15.58
CA LYS A 307 16.02 9.50 -16.13
C LYS A 307 15.02 8.99 -15.10
N LEU A 308 15.43 8.09 -14.21
CA LEU A 308 14.66 7.72 -13.03
C LEU A 308 14.39 8.94 -12.13
N CYS A 309 15.42 9.74 -11.86
CA CYS A 309 15.32 10.96 -11.05
C CYS A 309 14.42 12.02 -11.72
N GLN A 310 14.57 12.22 -13.04
CA GLN A 310 13.73 13.14 -13.83
C GLN A 310 12.25 12.74 -13.78
N ALA A 311 11.93 11.47 -14.08
CA ALA A 311 10.56 10.97 -14.05
C ALA A 311 9.95 11.02 -12.64
N HIS A 312 10.72 10.68 -11.60
CA HIS A 312 10.25 10.79 -10.21
C HIS A 312 9.95 12.24 -9.81
N LYS A 313 10.80 13.20 -10.19
CA LYS A 313 10.56 14.64 -9.97
C LYS A 313 9.27 15.10 -10.67
N GLN A 314 8.98 14.63 -11.88
CA GLN A 314 7.75 14.94 -12.62
C GLN A 314 6.48 14.34 -11.96
N CYS A 315 6.58 13.22 -11.24
CA CYS A 315 5.45 12.64 -10.50
C CYS A 315 5.01 13.50 -9.29
N LEU A 316 5.93 14.20 -8.62
CA LEU A 316 5.65 14.90 -7.35
C LEU A 316 4.54 15.98 -7.45
N PRO A 317 4.53 16.88 -8.46
CA PRO A 317 3.43 17.83 -8.66
C PRO A 317 2.07 17.15 -8.82
N MET A 318 1.99 16.01 -9.51
CA MET A 318 0.73 15.29 -9.72
C MET A 318 0.19 14.68 -8.43
N ILE A 319 1.07 14.15 -7.57
CA ILE A 319 0.72 13.60 -6.26
C ILE A 319 0.16 14.73 -5.37
N LYS A 320 0.82 15.90 -5.34
CA LYS A 320 0.37 17.10 -4.61
C LYS A 320 -0.96 17.64 -5.15
N LYS A 321 -1.12 17.70 -6.49
CA LYS A 321 -2.38 18.06 -7.19
C LYS A 321 -3.53 17.13 -6.77
N TYR A 322 -3.32 15.82 -6.75
CA TYR A 322 -4.33 14.85 -6.30
C TYR A 322 -4.68 15.00 -4.80
N GLN A 323 -3.70 15.24 -3.93
CA GLN A 323 -3.96 15.46 -2.49
C GLN A 323 -4.86 16.69 -2.27
N LEU A 324 -4.58 17.80 -2.95
CA LEU A 324 -5.41 19.01 -2.92
C LEU A 324 -6.79 18.80 -3.58
N GLU A 325 -6.86 18.03 -4.69
CA GLU A 325 -8.12 17.64 -5.33
C GLU A 325 -9.03 16.88 -4.35
N ILE A 326 -8.46 15.93 -3.59
CA ILE A 326 -9.19 15.17 -2.56
C ILE A 326 -9.63 16.07 -1.42
N GLU A 327 -8.72 16.87 -0.82
CA GLU A 327 -9.06 17.72 0.33
C GLU A 327 -10.19 18.72 0.01
N GLN A 328 -10.18 19.30 -1.19
CA GLN A 328 -11.24 20.18 -1.69
C GLN A 328 -12.60 19.45 -1.79
N LEU A 329 -12.60 18.24 -2.37
CA LEU A 329 -13.81 17.41 -2.48
C LEU A 329 -14.32 16.94 -1.12
N SER A 330 -13.41 16.62 -0.18
CA SER A 330 -13.73 16.27 1.21
C SER A 330 -14.48 17.39 1.92
N LYS A 331 -13.96 18.63 1.86
CA LYS A 331 -14.59 19.81 2.46
C LYS A 331 -15.99 20.07 1.89
N LEU A 332 -16.15 19.94 0.57
CA LEU A 332 -17.43 20.18 -0.11
C LEU A 332 -18.46 19.07 0.14
N LEU A 333 -18.04 17.79 0.21
CA LEU A 333 -18.94 16.69 0.57
C LEU A 333 -19.44 16.82 2.01
N ILE A 334 -18.56 17.17 2.95
CA ILE A 334 -18.96 17.47 4.34
C ILE A 334 -19.96 18.63 4.37
N GLY A 335 -19.67 19.74 3.69
CA GLY A 335 -20.56 20.90 3.64
C GLY A 335 -21.92 20.61 3.01
N PHE A 336 -21.95 19.86 1.91
CA PHE A 336 -23.20 19.44 1.26
C PHE A 336 -24.03 18.54 2.18
N ARG A 337 -23.40 17.55 2.82
CA ARG A 337 -24.07 16.65 3.76
C ARG A 337 -24.68 17.39 4.95
N HIS A 338 -24.01 18.41 5.50
CA HIS A 338 -24.56 19.28 6.55
C HIS A 338 -25.67 20.24 6.04
N GLY A 339 -25.91 20.33 4.72
CA GLY A 339 -26.82 21.31 4.12
C GLY A 339 -26.28 22.75 4.08
N GLN A 340 -24.96 22.92 4.16
CA GLN A 340 -24.25 24.21 4.13
C GLN A 340 -23.76 24.59 2.72
N VAL A 341 -23.68 23.62 1.80
CA VAL A 341 -23.18 23.78 0.43
C VAL A 341 -24.21 23.20 -0.54
N GLU A 342 -24.47 23.91 -1.64
CA GLU A 342 -25.38 23.45 -2.68
C GLU A 342 -24.74 22.45 -3.65
N ILE A 343 -25.55 21.54 -4.18
CA ILE A 343 -25.10 20.43 -5.05
C ILE A 343 -24.36 20.90 -6.30
N SER A 344 -24.68 22.11 -6.78
CA SER A 344 -24.02 22.77 -7.91
C SER A 344 -22.52 22.96 -7.68
N ALA A 345 -22.05 23.17 -6.44
CA ALA A 345 -20.63 23.33 -6.16
C ALA A 345 -19.83 22.04 -6.42
N ILE A 346 -20.43 20.88 -6.16
CA ILE A 346 -19.82 19.56 -6.43
C ILE A 346 -19.86 19.27 -7.94
N ASN A 347 -21.01 19.49 -8.60
CA ASN A 347 -21.15 19.34 -10.05
C ASN A 347 -20.15 20.18 -10.83
N ASN A 348 -20.02 21.47 -10.51
CA ASN A 348 -19.14 22.40 -11.22
C ASN A 348 -17.66 21.96 -11.14
N ILE A 349 -17.24 21.42 -9.99
CA ILE A 349 -15.87 20.88 -9.86
C ILE A 349 -15.68 19.61 -10.69
N LEU A 350 -16.65 18.71 -10.72
CA LEU A 350 -16.56 17.49 -11.53
C LEU A 350 -16.42 17.85 -13.02
N ILE A 351 -17.31 18.68 -13.54
CA ILE A 351 -17.33 19.14 -14.93
C ILE A 351 -16.00 19.84 -15.30
N ASN A 352 -15.55 20.79 -14.49
CA ASN A 352 -14.30 21.54 -14.74
C ASN A 352 -13.06 20.64 -14.64
N LYS A 353 -13.08 19.58 -13.81
CA LYS A 353 -11.94 18.66 -13.66
C LYS A 353 -11.91 17.57 -14.72
N GLU A 354 -13.05 17.07 -15.19
CA GLU A 354 -13.08 16.16 -16.35
C GLU A 354 -12.59 16.88 -17.62
N GLN A 355 -12.94 18.15 -17.81
CA GLN A 355 -12.42 18.99 -18.91
C GLN A 355 -10.92 19.31 -18.79
N THR A 356 -10.32 19.25 -17.60
CA THR A 356 -8.87 19.50 -17.42
C THR A 356 -8.00 18.24 -17.37
N ILE A 357 -8.58 17.05 -17.17
CA ILE A 357 -7.90 15.75 -17.36
C ILE A 357 -7.56 15.51 -18.84
N LEU A 358 -8.28 16.15 -19.76
CA LEU A 358 -8.01 16.12 -21.21
C LEU A 358 -6.82 17.01 -21.66
N ARG A 359 -5.99 17.52 -20.72
CA ARG A 359 -4.83 18.38 -21.03
C ARG A 359 -3.52 17.58 -21.09
N ASN A 360 -2.59 18.07 -21.91
CA ASN A 360 -1.44 17.29 -22.40
C ASN A 360 -0.43 16.87 -21.32
N GLU A 361 -0.29 17.63 -20.23
CA GLU A 361 0.71 17.40 -19.17
C GLU A 361 0.58 16.01 -18.52
N ASP A 362 -0.66 15.60 -18.20
CA ASP A 362 -0.94 14.28 -17.63
C ASP A 362 -0.55 13.15 -18.61
N ASN A 363 -0.61 13.38 -19.94
CA ASN A 363 -0.28 12.39 -20.97
C ASN A 363 1.24 12.29 -21.26
N GLU A 364 1.99 13.39 -21.21
CA GLU A 364 3.44 13.39 -21.49
C GLU A 364 4.21 12.59 -20.43
N LEU A 365 3.84 12.72 -19.15
CA LEU A 365 4.44 11.90 -18.09
C LEU A 365 4.04 10.42 -18.20
N ILE A 366 2.77 10.13 -18.55
CA ILE A 366 2.33 8.75 -18.80
C ILE A 366 3.14 8.12 -19.94
N GLN A 367 3.37 8.84 -21.04
CA GLN A 367 4.20 8.37 -22.15
C GLN A 367 5.65 8.12 -21.70
N THR A 368 6.25 9.09 -21.00
CA THR A 368 7.62 8.99 -20.44
C THR A 368 7.78 7.74 -19.56
N LEU A 369 6.81 7.46 -18.68
CA LEU A 369 6.83 6.30 -17.80
C LEU A 369 6.58 4.97 -18.52
N ASN A 370 5.73 4.96 -19.55
CA ASN A 370 5.51 3.78 -20.41
C ASN A 370 6.76 3.43 -21.25
N ASP A 371 7.48 4.43 -21.75
CA ASP A 371 8.73 4.22 -22.49
C ASP A 371 9.84 3.70 -21.54
N LEU A 372 9.93 4.22 -20.31
CA LEU A 372 10.82 3.67 -19.27
C LEU A 372 10.42 2.23 -18.85
N GLU A 373 9.12 1.90 -18.75
CA GLU A 373 8.66 0.53 -18.45
C GLU A 373 8.99 -0.42 -19.62
N THR A 374 8.85 0.05 -20.85
CA THR A 374 9.30 -0.67 -22.06
C THR A 374 10.80 -0.92 -22.03
N LYS A 375 11.60 0.07 -21.58
CA LYS A 375 13.05 -0.07 -21.40
C LYS A 375 13.42 -1.10 -20.33
N ALA A 376 12.76 -1.05 -19.16
CA ALA A 376 12.99 -1.97 -18.06
C ALA A 376 12.75 -3.44 -18.49
N ASN A 377 11.67 -3.66 -19.24
CA ASN A 377 11.36 -4.97 -19.82
C ASN A 377 12.42 -5.41 -20.85
N LEU A 378 12.91 -4.51 -21.71
CA LEU A 378 13.99 -4.82 -22.65
C LEU A 378 15.30 -5.21 -21.94
N ILE A 379 15.70 -4.50 -20.88
CA ILE A 379 16.92 -4.82 -20.11
C ILE A 379 16.77 -6.18 -19.41
N ASN A 380 15.61 -6.46 -18.82
CA ASN A 380 15.29 -7.77 -18.24
C ASN A 380 15.37 -8.89 -19.30
N ASP A 381 14.74 -8.71 -20.47
CA ASP A 381 14.78 -9.68 -21.57
C ASP A 381 16.20 -9.90 -22.13
N LEU A 382 17.05 -8.88 -22.11
CA LEU A 382 18.46 -8.97 -22.49
C LEU A 382 19.27 -9.75 -21.44
N SER A 383 19.10 -9.45 -20.16
CA SER A 383 19.74 -10.16 -19.05
C SER A 383 19.37 -11.65 -19.02
N ASN A 384 18.09 -11.99 -19.25
CA ASN A 384 17.62 -13.37 -19.35
C ASN A 384 18.16 -14.12 -20.58
N GLN A 385 18.77 -13.41 -21.54
CA GLN A 385 19.46 -13.95 -22.71
C GLN A 385 20.99 -13.77 -22.64
N ASN A 386 21.54 -13.50 -21.44
CA ASN A 386 22.97 -13.33 -21.20
C ASN A 386 23.63 -12.17 -21.98
N PHE A 387 22.86 -11.16 -22.39
CA PHE A 387 23.37 -9.89 -22.88
C PHE A 387 23.66 -8.93 -21.72
N ARG A 388 24.78 -8.22 -21.79
CA ARG A 388 25.02 -7.02 -20.98
C ARG A 388 24.43 -5.80 -21.67
N TYR A 389 23.70 -4.97 -20.94
CA TYR A 389 23.21 -3.68 -21.43
C TYR A 389 24.25 -2.58 -21.16
N TYR A 390 24.52 -1.73 -22.14
CA TYR A 390 25.27 -0.47 -21.98
C TYR A 390 24.47 0.69 -22.55
N ASN A 391 24.30 1.76 -21.76
CA ASN A 391 23.88 3.07 -22.23
C ASN A 391 25.11 3.78 -22.82
N VAL A 392 25.13 4.11 -24.12
CA VAL A 392 26.36 4.62 -24.77
C VAL A 392 26.75 6.03 -24.33
N VAL A 393 25.88 6.73 -23.59
CA VAL A 393 26.22 8.02 -22.95
C VAL A 393 27.36 7.85 -21.95
N GLU A 394 27.45 6.70 -21.27
CA GLU A 394 28.53 6.32 -20.34
C GLU A 394 29.90 6.09 -21.02
N ARG A 395 29.97 6.24 -22.35
CA ARG A 395 31.17 6.05 -23.18
C ARG A 395 31.53 7.31 -23.99
N ASP A 396 31.01 8.47 -23.61
CA ASP A 396 31.21 9.77 -24.28
C ASP A 396 30.86 9.76 -25.79
N ILE A 397 29.95 8.89 -26.22
CA ILE A 397 29.52 8.80 -27.63
C ILE A 397 28.55 9.94 -27.95
N ASN A 398 28.90 10.72 -28.97
CA ASN A 398 28.21 11.97 -29.32
C ASN A 398 28.15 12.19 -30.84
N LYS A 399 27.45 13.26 -31.26
CA LYS A 399 27.20 13.60 -32.68
C LYS A 399 28.45 13.82 -33.56
N TYR A 400 29.65 13.95 -32.98
CA TYR A 400 30.91 14.10 -33.73
C TYR A 400 31.68 12.78 -33.90
N ASP A 401 31.22 11.69 -33.27
CA ASP A 401 31.78 10.36 -33.47
C ASP A 401 31.43 9.77 -34.86
N ASN A 402 32.19 8.75 -35.25
CA ASN A 402 31.94 7.94 -36.45
C ASN A 402 32.11 6.45 -36.09
N GLU A 403 31.84 5.53 -37.03
CA GLU A 403 31.88 4.08 -36.73
C GLU A 403 33.22 3.63 -36.13
N ASN A 404 34.35 4.20 -36.56
CA ASN A 404 35.66 3.83 -36.01
C ASN A 404 35.83 4.33 -34.56
N THR A 405 35.44 5.56 -34.25
CA THR A 405 35.56 6.08 -32.87
C THR A 405 34.56 5.42 -31.92
N ILE A 406 33.35 5.10 -32.41
CA ILE A 406 32.35 4.27 -31.71
C ILE A 406 32.93 2.87 -31.42
N ARG A 407 33.55 2.22 -32.42
CA ARG A 407 34.18 0.92 -32.29
C ARG A 407 35.27 0.92 -31.21
N THR A 408 36.13 1.95 -31.18
CA THR A 408 37.16 2.13 -30.15
C THR A 408 36.58 2.44 -28.76
N LYS A 409 35.47 3.17 -28.66
CA LYS A 409 34.80 3.51 -27.38
C LYS A 409 34.00 2.35 -26.78
N LEU A 410 33.49 1.43 -27.60
CA LEU A 410 32.64 0.31 -27.17
C LEU A 410 33.42 -0.99 -26.91
N ILE A 411 34.27 -1.42 -27.85
CA ILE A 411 34.95 -2.73 -27.80
C ILE A 411 36.10 -2.71 -26.79
N THR A 412 36.15 -3.70 -25.88
CA THR A 412 37.27 -3.86 -24.96
C THR A 412 38.26 -4.91 -25.47
N ILE A 413 39.53 -4.52 -25.66
CA ILE A 413 40.59 -5.39 -26.23
C ILE A 413 40.79 -6.68 -25.40
N ALA A 414 40.42 -6.67 -24.12
CA ALA A 414 40.51 -7.83 -23.23
C ALA A 414 39.54 -8.98 -23.56
N HIS A 415 38.52 -8.77 -24.41
CA HIS A 415 37.37 -9.68 -24.53
C HIS A 415 36.90 -9.87 -25.99
N ARG A 416 36.32 -11.05 -26.26
CA ARG A 416 35.58 -11.30 -27.52
C ARG A 416 34.17 -10.72 -27.41
N ASP A 417 34.11 -9.39 -27.46
CA ASP A 417 32.86 -8.64 -27.41
C ASP A 417 32.13 -8.71 -28.77
N GLN A 418 30.84 -9.06 -28.75
CA GLN A 418 29.89 -8.91 -29.86
C GLN A 418 28.81 -7.91 -29.44
N ILE A 419 28.77 -6.75 -30.11
CA ILE A 419 28.02 -5.58 -29.66
C ILE A 419 26.89 -5.24 -30.64
N LEU A 420 25.66 -5.56 -30.27
CA LEU A 420 24.45 -5.18 -30.99
C LEU A 420 24.13 -3.70 -30.70
N CYS A 421 24.26 -2.85 -31.72
CA CYS A 421 23.97 -1.42 -31.65
C CYS A 421 22.53 -1.15 -32.11
N SER A 422 21.72 -0.50 -31.27
CA SER A 422 20.33 -0.12 -31.59
C SER A 422 19.87 1.09 -30.75
N ASN A 423 18.65 1.57 -30.98
CA ASN A 423 17.93 2.54 -30.14
C ASN A 423 16.43 2.22 -30.11
N ASP A 424 15.67 2.87 -29.25
CA ASP A 424 14.24 2.55 -29.03
C ASP A 424 13.36 2.84 -30.26
N THR A 425 13.69 3.84 -31.07
CA THR A 425 13.00 4.10 -32.33
C THR A 425 13.17 2.94 -33.30
N LEU A 426 14.39 2.41 -33.46
CA LEU A 426 14.68 1.23 -34.27
C LEU A 426 14.04 -0.02 -33.68
N ASN A 427 14.13 -0.23 -32.36
CA ASN A 427 13.51 -1.36 -31.65
C ASN A 427 11.99 -1.42 -31.90
N LYS A 428 11.32 -0.25 -31.84
CA LYS A 428 9.87 -0.08 -32.02
C LYS A 428 9.45 -0.29 -33.47
N ASN A 429 10.20 0.30 -34.42
CA ASN A 429 9.86 0.25 -35.85
C ASN A 429 10.24 -1.08 -36.52
N ASN A 430 11.25 -1.80 -36.02
CA ASN A 430 11.80 -2.98 -36.70
C ASN A 430 12.08 -4.16 -35.75
N ARG A 431 11.11 -4.49 -34.89
CA ARG A 431 11.22 -5.52 -33.84
C ARG A 431 11.60 -6.92 -34.36
N GLU A 432 11.22 -7.26 -35.60
CA GLU A 432 11.69 -8.49 -36.25
C GLU A 432 13.20 -8.51 -36.49
N GLN A 433 13.78 -7.41 -36.97
CA GLN A 433 15.22 -7.31 -37.21
C GLN A 433 16.00 -7.44 -35.90
N LEU A 434 15.53 -6.78 -34.83
CA LEU A 434 16.09 -6.91 -33.49
C LEU A 434 16.10 -8.37 -33.01
N ASN A 435 14.98 -9.09 -33.16
CA ASN A 435 14.87 -10.49 -32.75
C ASN A 435 15.74 -11.43 -33.60
N LYS A 436 15.88 -11.16 -34.90
CA LYS A 436 16.77 -11.93 -35.81
C LYS A 436 18.25 -11.74 -35.43
N LEU A 437 18.67 -10.50 -35.15
CA LEU A 437 20.05 -10.20 -34.72
C LEU A 437 20.37 -10.79 -33.33
N ARG A 438 19.45 -10.68 -32.36
CA ARG A 438 19.58 -11.33 -31.04
C ARG A 438 19.72 -12.86 -31.16
N SER A 439 18.87 -13.49 -31.97
CA SER A 439 18.89 -14.95 -32.19
C SER A 439 20.21 -15.42 -32.80
N TYR A 440 20.77 -14.68 -33.76
CA TYR A 440 22.06 -14.97 -34.37
C TYR A 440 23.21 -14.92 -33.33
N LEU A 441 23.25 -13.85 -32.53
CA LEU A 441 24.26 -13.68 -31.49
C LEU A 441 24.20 -14.74 -30.38
N ILE A 442 23.00 -15.16 -29.98
CA ILE A 442 22.81 -16.27 -29.02
C ILE A 442 23.37 -17.58 -29.59
N GLN A 443 23.14 -17.86 -30.89
CA GLN A 443 23.72 -19.03 -31.56
C GLN A 443 25.25 -18.95 -31.66
N GLU A 444 25.82 -17.77 -31.87
CA GLU A 444 27.28 -17.57 -31.85
C GLU A 444 27.87 -17.84 -30.46
N GLN A 445 27.25 -17.33 -29.39
CA GLN A 445 27.69 -17.60 -28.01
C GLN A 445 27.55 -19.08 -27.62
N GLN A 446 26.51 -19.78 -28.11
CA GLN A 446 26.37 -21.23 -27.92
C GLN A 446 27.50 -22.02 -28.59
N GLN A 447 28.05 -21.53 -29.71
CA GLN A 447 29.21 -22.12 -30.37
C GLN A 447 30.54 -21.67 -29.75
N ASN A 448 30.59 -20.48 -29.16
CA ASN A 448 31.77 -19.87 -28.57
C ASN A 448 31.45 -19.29 -27.17
N PRO A 449 31.46 -20.10 -26.09
CA PRO A 449 31.07 -19.64 -24.74
C PRO A 449 31.89 -18.47 -24.17
N ASN A 450 33.07 -18.19 -24.74
CA ASN A 450 33.92 -17.06 -24.38
C ASN A 450 33.50 -15.72 -25.02
N VAL A 451 32.49 -15.72 -25.91
CA VAL A 451 31.93 -14.50 -26.53
C VAL A 451 31.02 -13.79 -25.54
N ARG A 452 31.22 -12.48 -25.36
CA ARG A 452 30.37 -11.61 -24.55
C ARG A 452 29.36 -10.91 -25.44
N LEU A 453 28.07 -11.15 -25.16
CA LEU A 453 26.99 -10.45 -25.84
C LEU A 453 26.71 -9.12 -25.14
N ILE A 454 26.71 -8.04 -25.91
CA ILE A 454 26.52 -6.68 -25.42
C ILE A 454 25.43 -6.02 -26.28
N TYR A 455 24.54 -5.28 -25.63
CA TYR A 455 23.58 -4.40 -26.28
C TYR A 455 23.98 -2.96 -25.99
N ALA A 456 24.38 -2.23 -27.03
CA ALA A 456 24.74 -0.81 -26.95
C ALA A 456 23.52 0.04 -27.34
N ASP A 457 22.98 0.76 -26.36
CA ASP A 457 21.81 1.62 -26.53
C ASP A 457 22.19 3.06 -26.87
N PHE A 458 21.79 3.50 -28.05
CA PHE A 458 22.02 4.86 -28.56
C PHE A 458 20.87 5.83 -28.24
N SER A 459 19.81 5.39 -27.56
CA SER A 459 18.56 6.16 -27.38
C SER A 459 18.69 7.51 -26.67
N TYR A 460 19.72 7.67 -25.82
CA TYR A 460 19.91 8.87 -25.01
C TYR A 460 21.14 9.70 -25.40
N CYS A 461 21.87 9.29 -26.44
CA CYS A 461 23.05 10.00 -26.93
C CYS A 461 22.72 10.96 -28.10
N SER A 462 23.65 11.86 -28.43
CA SER A 462 23.45 12.79 -29.56
C SER A 462 23.83 12.22 -30.94
N TYR A 463 24.33 10.97 -31.00
CA TYR A 463 24.69 10.31 -32.25
C TYR A 463 23.45 9.67 -32.91
N GLN A 464 23.16 10.05 -34.16
CA GLN A 464 22.00 9.51 -34.88
C GLN A 464 22.30 8.13 -35.49
N LEU A 465 21.98 7.08 -34.74
CA LEU A 465 22.01 5.71 -35.22
C LEU A 465 20.83 5.44 -36.19
N HIS A 466 21.14 5.27 -37.47
CA HIS A 466 20.15 5.11 -38.55
C HIS A 466 19.72 3.65 -38.80
N ASN A 467 20.54 2.66 -38.42
CA ASN A 467 20.30 1.23 -38.66
C ASN A 467 20.81 0.41 -37.48
N MET A 468 20.20 -0.76 -37.24
CA MET A 468 20.77 -1.76 -36.33
C MET A 468 21.96 -2.46 -36.98
N TYR A 469 23.06 -2.63 -36.24
CA TYR A 469 24.22 -3.42 -36.69
C TYR A 469 24.93 -4.11 -35.53
N ILE A 470 25.87 -5.00 -35.86
CA ILE A 470 26.72 -5.71 -34.89
C ILE A 470 28.17 -5.25 -35.10
N LEU A 471 28.85 -4.87 -34.01
CA LEU A 471 30.29 -4.68 -33.99
C LEU A 471 30.95 -5.90 -33.34
N SER A 472 31.89 -6.52 -34.04
CA SER A 472 32.65 -7.67 -33.56
C SER A 472 34.07 -7.25 -33.18
N SER A 473 34.61 -7.79 -32.07
CA SER A 473 36.01 -7.56 -31.67
C SER A 473 37.02 -8.07 -32.70
N ASN A 474 36.62 -9.02 -33.54
CA ASN A 474 37.43 -9.60 -34.61
C ASN A 474 36.87 -9.20 -35.98
N ASN A 475 37.77 -8.73 -36.86
CA ASN A 475 37.60 -8.42 -38.29
C ASN A 475 36.98 -7.05 -38.67
N ASN A 476 37.54 -6.48 -39.75
CA ASN A 476 37.14 -5.21 -40.35
C ASN A 476 36.00 -5.33 -41.38
N ASN A 477 35.21 -6.41 -41.34
CA ASN A 477 34.12 -6.66 -42.30
C ASN A 477 32.87 -7.18 -41.57
N SER A 478 31.78 -6.40 -41.63
CA SER A 478 30.43 -6.84 -41.24
C SER A 478 29.78 -7.65 -42.37
N LEU A 479 29.50 -8.94 -42.18
CA LEU A 479 28.77 -9.80 -43.14
C LEU A 479 27.98 -10.94 -42.43
N PRO A 480 26.97 -11.56 -43.07
CA PRO A 480 25.94 -12.36 -42.38
C PRO A 480 26.01 -13.90 -42.56
N ILE A 481 25.70 -14.61 -41.46
CA ILE A 481 24.95 -15.90 -41.32
C ILE A 481 25.11 -17.01 -42.41
N GLN A 482 25.60 -18.21 -42.04
CA GLN A 482 24.84 -19.50 -42.02
C GLN A 482 25.67 -20.80 -41.78
N LYS A 483 25.14 -21.70 -40.92
CA LYS A 483 25.21 -23.19 -40.93
C LYS A 483 26.58 -23.90 -40.72
N SER A 484 26.69 -25.12 -40.14
CA SER A 484 25.75 -25.97 -39.36
C SER A 484 26.44 -27.24 -38.79
N HIS A 485 25.93 -27.79 -37.66
CA HIS A 485 26.15 -29.19 -37.16
C HIS A 485 27.58 -29.57 -36.67
N SER A 486 27.83 -30.56 -35.79
CA SER A 486 26.98 -31.47 -34.96
C SER A 486 27.75 -32.12 -33.78
N SER A 487 27.04 -32.36 -32.66
CA SER A 487 27.17 -33.42 -31.62
C SER A 487 28.46 -34.24 -31.39
N PHE A 488 28.79 -34.51 -30.10
CA PHE A 488 29.05 -35.87 -29.59
C PHE A 488 28.90 -35.95 -28.04
N THR A 489 28.95 -37.17 -27.46
CA THR A 489 28.51 -37.49 -26.08
C THR A 489 29.50 -38.40 -25.31
N ASN A 490 29.52 -38.30 -23.96
CA ASN A 490 29.47 -39.39 -22.96
C ASN A 490 30.22 -39.11 -21.63
N LEU A 491 29.78 -39.79 -20.55
CA LEU A 491 30.43 -39.86 -19.23
C LEU A 491 31.41 -41.04 -19.14
N PRO A 492 32.24 -41.13 -18.07
CA PRO A 492 32.04 -42.21 -17.09
C PRO A 492 32.06 -41.76 -15.60
N THR A 493 31.98 -42.71 -14.65
CA THR A 493 31.64 -42.50 -13.22
C THR A 493 32.57 -43.23 -12.22
N TYR A 494 32.51 -42.84 -10.93
CA TYR A 494 33.03 -43.54 -9.72
C TYR A 494 34.59 -43.60 -9.57
N VAL A 495 35.25 -43.83 -8.42
CA VAL A 495 34.93 -43.92 -6.95
C VAL A 495 36.24 -43.61 -6.16
N SER A 496 36.27 -43.01 -4.96
CA SER A 496 36.00 -43.63 -3.63
C SER A 496 36.03 -42.58 -2.47
N VAL A 497 36.21 -43.00 -1.21
CA VAL A 497 36.28 -42.18 0.03
C VAL A 497 37.25 -42.80 1.05
N PRO A 498 37.98 -42.00 1.87
CA PRO A 498 38.39 -42.43 3.23
C PRO A 498 37.72 -41.66 4.39
N ARG A 499 37.79 -42.26 5.60
CA ARG A 499 37.25 -41.77 6.90
C ARG A 499 38.20 -40.74 7.56
N ARG A 500 37.77 -39.70 8.29
CA ARG A 500 36.88 -39.54 9.48
C ARG A 500 37.61 -39.78 10.81
N GLU A 501 37.78 -38.72 11.60
CA GLU A 501 38.10 -38.75 13.04
C GLU A 501 37.00 -38.05 13.88
N GLN A 502 37.11 -38.10 15.21
CA GLN A 502 36.12 -37.60 16.19
C GLN A 502 36.82 -36.86 17.36
N LEU A 503 36.18 -36.82 18.54
CA LEU A 503 36.52 -36.11 19.80
C LEU A 503 35.94 -34.68 19.87
N LEU A 504 35.38 -34.20 20.98
CA LEU A 504 34.90 -34.86 22.22
C LEU A 504 33.81 -33.97 22.88
N VAL A 505 33.08 -34.52 23.87
CA VAL A 505 32.08 -33.78 24.67
C VAL A 505 32.36 -33.99 26.16
N PRO A 506 32.36 -32.92 27.00
CA PRO A 506 32.23 -33.04 28.44
C PRO A 506 30.82 -32.64 28.93
N SER A 507 30.30 -33.38 29.90
CA SER A 507 29.11 -33.04 30.69
C SER A 507 29.46 -33.16 32.18
N VAL A 508 28.82 -32.37 33.04
CA VAL A 508 28.49 -32.68 34.45
C VAL A 508 27.28 -31.82 34.85
N ASN A 509 26.47 -32.30 35.80
CA ASN A 509 25.24 -31.65 36.28
C ASN A 509 25.49 -30.74 37.49
N GLU A 510 24.66 -29.71 37.67
CA GLU A 510 24.31 -29.18 38.99
C GLU A 510 22.79 -29.10 39.16
N VAL A 511 22.31 -29.14 40.40
CA VAL A 511 20.89 -29.32 40.75
C VAL A 511 20.33 -28.08 41.42
N TYR A 512 19.34 -27.44 40.80
CA TYR A 512 18.68 -26.25 41.34
C TYR A 512 17.26 -26.55 41.86
N LYS A 513 16.91 -25.98 43.01
CA LYS A 513 15.55 -26.05 43.61
C LYS A 513 14.76 -24.77 43.27
N PRO A 514 13.43 -24.84 43.09
CA PRO A 514 12.61 -23.67 42.78
C PRO A 514 12.40 -22.77 44.02
N PRO A 515 12.39 -21.43 43.86
CA PRO A 515 12.04 -20.50 44.93
C PRO A 515 10.51 -20.35 45.11
N PRO A 516 10.03 -19.84 46.27
CA PRO A 516 8.62 -19.55 46.52
C PRO A 516 8.11 -18.33 45.72
N PRO A 517 6.78 -18.22 45.50
CA PRO A 517 6.19 -17.13 44.71
C PRO A 517 6.27 -15.75 45.40
N PRO A 518 6.37 -14.65 44.63
CA PRO A 518 6.46 -13.30 45.17
C PRO A 518 5.09 -12.76 45.68
N PRO A 519 5.09 -11.77 46.60
CA PRO A 519 3.88 -11.05 46.99
C PRO A 519 3.32 -10.20 45.83
N PRO A 520 2.02 -9.85 45.85
CA PRO A 520 1.41 -9.02 44.81
C PRO A 520 2.03 -7.62 44.76
N PRO A 521 2.23 -7.03 43.57
CA PRO A 521 2.89 -5.74 43.43
C PRO A 521 2.01 -4.57 43.91
N PRO A 522 2.61 -3.46 44.38
CA PRO A 522 1.90 -2.19 44.57
C PRO A 522 1.36 -1.66 43.22
N PRO A 523 0.38 -0.75 43.21
CA PRO A 523 -0.20 -0.23 41.98
C PRO A 523 0.87 0.44 41.10
N THR A 524 1.15 -0.18 39.94
CA THR A 524 2.17 0.28 39.01
C THR A 524 1.67 1.47 38.20
N ASN A 525 2.50 2.51 38.07
CA ASN A 525 2.31 3.52 37.04
C ASN A 525 2.36 2.83 35.66
N GLU A 526 1.34 3.04 34.84
CA GLU A 526 1.19 2.35 33.57
C GLU A 526 2.00 3.07 32.51
N ILE A 527 3.20 2.55 32.20
CA ILE A 527 4.08 3.07 31.17
C ILE A 527 3.69 2.45 29.82
N ILE A 528 3.09 3.27 28.95
CA ILE A 528 2.79 2.92 27.56
C ILE A 528 4.08 3.07 26.76
N ASN A 529 4.63 1.96 26.28
CA ASN A 529 5.83 1.94 25.44
C ASN A 529 5.42 2.03 23.96
N ILE A 530 6.02 2.97 23.22
CA ILE A 530 5.77 3.21 21.78
C ILE A 530 7.12 3.20 21.05
N LEU A 531 7.34 2.19 20.22
CA LEU A 531 8.54 2.06 19.39
C LEU A 531 8.35 2.80 18.06
N LEU A 532 9.29 3.67 17.70
CA LEU A 532 9.26 4.42 16.45
C LEU A 532 10.13 3.72 15.40
N LEU A 533 9.50 3.18 14.35
CA LEU A 533 10.17 2.47 13.26
C LEU A 533 9.98 3.19 11.93
N GLY A 534 11.01 3.17 11.07
CA GLY A 534 10.96 3.77 9.74
C GLY A 534 12.33 4.12 9.19
N GLU A 535 12.37 4.40 7.89
CA GLU A 535 13.57 4.69 7.09
C GLU A 535 14.41 5.86 7.64
N THR A 536 15.69 5.89 7.28
CA THR A 536 16.58 7.01 7.59
C THR A 536 16.05 8.32 7.00
N GLY A 537 16.06 9.38 7.82
CA GLY A 537 15.54 10.69 7.43
C GLY A 537 14.03 10.90 7.56
N VAL A 538 13.23 9.86 7.88
CA VAL A 538 11.75 9.96 7.95
C VAL A 538 11.20 10.84 9.09
N GLY A 539 12.06 11.38 9.95
CA GLY A 539 11.70 12.37 10.98
C GLY A 539 11.31 11.83 12.36
N LYS A 540 11.74 10.61 12.73
CA LYS A 540 11.43 9.97 14.04
C LYS A 540 11.78 10.86 15.24
N SER A 541 13.03 11.34 15.30
CA SER A 541 13.52 12.23 16.36
C SER A 541 12.84 13.61 16.33
N THR A 542 12.51 14.12 15.13
CA THR A 542 11.73 15.35 14.94
C THR A 542 10.32 15.21 15.52
N PHE A 543 9.68 14.03 15.38
CA PHE A 543 8.39 13.73 16.00
C PHE A 543 8.48 13.71 17.54
N ILE A 544 9.57 13.20 18.14
CA ILE A 544 9.76 13.24 19.60
C ILE A 544 9.91 14.68 20.11
N ASN A 545 10.66 15.53 19.41
CA ASN A 545 10.72 16.96 19.72
C ASN A 545 9.34 17.62 19.58
N ALA A 546 8.61 17.37 18.49
CA ALA A 546 7.25 17.91 18.30
C ALA A 546 6.29 17.45 19.42
N PHE A 547 6.40 16.20 19.86
CA PHE A 547 5.62 15.65 20.97
C PHE A 547 5.95 16.33 22.31
N ALA A 548 7.23 16.64 22.57
CA ALA A 548 7.64 17.40 23.74
C ALA A 548 7.01 18.81 23.75
N ASN A 549 7.12 19.54 22.63
CA ASN A 549 6.53 20.88 22.49
C ASN A 549 5.01 20.86 22.65
N TYR A 550 4.33 19.87 22.04
CA TYR A 550 2.88 19.67 22.16
C TYR A 550 2.43 19.36 23.60
N LEU A 551 3.26 18.70 24.41
CA LEU A 551 2.94 18.48 25.82
C LEU A 551 3.22 19.72 26.69
N THR A 552 4.17 20.57 26.32
CA THR A 552 4.52 21.76 27.11
C THR A 552 3.61 22.96 26.83
N PHE A 553 3.42 23.35 25.57
CA PHE A 553 2.59 24.50 25.21
C PHE A 553 1.11 24.12 25.10
N ASP A 554 0.21 25.07 25.40
CA ASP A 554 -1.24 24.86 25.40
C ASP A 554 -1.90 25.31 24.07
N SER A 555 -1.19 26.03 23.21
CA SER A 555 -1.62 26.37 21.84
C SER A 555 -0.45 26.44 20.85
N LEU A 556 -0.74 26.44 19.55
CA LEU A 556 0.27 26.59 18.49
C LEU A 556 0.88 28.00 18.50
N GLU A 557 0.05 29.02 18.66
CA GLU A 557 0.47 30.42 18.73
C GLU A 557 1.41 30.67 19.92
N GLN A 558 1.20 29.97 21.03
CA GLN A 558 2.13 29.97 22.17
C GLN A 558 3.46 29.30 21.78
N ALA A 559 3.43 28.14 21.12
CA ALA A 559 4.64 27.43 20.69
C ALA A 559 5.45 28.21 19.63
N GLU A 560 4.79 28.94 18.72
CA GLU A 560 5.42 29.84 17.75
C GLU A 560 6.02 31.10 18.38
N SER A 561 5.50 31.53 19.53
CA SER A 561 5.94 32.73 20.26
C SER A 561 7.02 32.47 21.32
N ASN A 562 7.49 31.22 21.48
CA ASN A 562 8.48 30.81 22.47
C ASN A 562 9.61 30.01 21.82
N GLU A 563 10.73 29.83 22.53
CA GLU A 563 11.80 28.94 22.05
C GLU A 563 11.34 27.47 22.08
N PRO A 564 11.52 26.70 20.99
CA PRO A 564 11.08 25.33 20.92
C PRO A 564 11.97 24.42 21.79
N ILE A 565 11.34 23.48 22.48
CA ILE A 565 12.03 22.48 23.31
C ILE A 565 12.65 21.42 22.40
N VAL A 566 13.98 21.32 22.44
CA VAL A 566 14.76 20.38 21.61
C VAL A 566 15.43 19.38 22.55
N ILE A 567 14.83 18.20 22.70
CA ILE A 567 15.36 17.10 23.54
C ILE A 567 16.35 16.23 22.74
N ILE A 568 16.20 16.21 21.42
CA ILE A 568 17.10 15.53 20.49
C ILE A 568 17.59 16.56 19.47
N PRO A 569 18.91 16.76 19.28
CA PRO A 569 19.40 17.60 18.19
C PRO A 569 18.87 17.08 16.85
N VAL A 570 18.53 17.97 15.92
CA VAL A 570 18.04 17.60 14.58
C VAL A 570 18.61 18.52 13.51
N SER A 571 18.87 17.96 12.33
CA SER A 571 19.20 18.72 11.13
C SER A 571 18.59 18.08 9.90
N PHE A 572 17.95 18.89 9.07
CA PHE A 572 17.28 18.48 7.84
C PHE A 572 17.34 19.63 6.82
N ILE A 573 17.15 19.32 5.55
CA ILE A 573 17.05 20.33 4.49
C ILE A 573 15.57 20.63 4.27
N MET A 574 15.21 21.91 4.24
CA MET A 574 13.87 22.39 3.94
C MET A 574 13.91 23.31 2.72
N THR A 575 13.10 23.01 1.71
CA THR A 575 12.94 23.82 0.52
C THR A 575 11.94 24.95 0.78
N ILE A 576 12.30 26.19 0.49
CA ILE A 576 11.50 27.39 0.83
C ILE A 576 11.22 28.22 -0.43
N GLY A 577 9.97 28.70 -0.54
CA GLY A 577 9.51 29.58 -1.62
C GLY A 577 9.39 28.89 -2.99
N ASP A 578 8.80 29.61 -3.94
CA ASP A 578 8.53 29.10 -5.30
C ASP A 578 9.81 28.92 -6.15
N ASN A 579 10.93 29.48 -5.69
CA ASN A 579 12.26 29.36 -6.29
C ASN A 579 13.01 28.07 -5.89
N PHE A 580 12.42 27.23 -5.05
CA PHE A 580 13.02 25.99 -4.52
C PHE A 580 14.35 26.20 -3.77
N GLU A 581 14.45 27.23 -2.93
CA GLU A 581 15.66 27.51 -2.15
C GLU A 581 15.85 26.47 -1.03
N GLU A 582 16.90 25.66 -1.09
CA GLU A 582 17.23 24.68 -0.05
C GLU A 582 17.96 25.33 1.14
N ARG A 583 17.35 25.31 2.34
CA ARG A 583 18.01 25.71 3.59
C ARG A 583 18.23 24.50 4.51
N LYS A 584 19.47 24.31 4.97
CA LYS A 584 19.78 23.32 6.00
C LYS A 584 19.41 23.87 7.39
N ILE A 585 18.30 23.38 7.92
CA ILE A 585 17.82 23.69 9.26
C ILE A 585 18.65 22.88 10.28
N LYS A 586 18.90 23.47 11.45
CA LYS A 586 19.55 22.85 12.62
C LYS A 586 18.85 23.32 13.89
N PHE A 587 18.63 22.41 14.83
CA PHE A 587 18.13 22.69 16.17
C PHE A 587 18.86 21.81 17.19
N GLY A 588 19.19 22.39 18.35
CA GLY A 588 19.96 21.72 19.41
C GLY A 588 21.47 21.71 19.16
N GLU A 589 22.24 21.61 20.25
CA GLU A 589 23.70 21.48 20.21
C GLU A 589 24.13 20.02 20.06
N ILE A 590 25.30 19.80 19.46
CA ILE A 590 25.86 18.46 19.19
C ILE A 590 27.15 18.36 19.98
N ASP A 591 27.16 17.56 21.04
CA ASP A 591 28.35 17.28 21.85
C ASP A 591 29.05 15.98 21.40
N SER A 592 30.25 15.74 21.93
CA SER A 592 31.06 14.56 21.60
C SER A 592 30.49 13.22 22.10
N PHE A 593 29.43 13.25 22.92
CA PHE A 593 28.73 12.08 23.44
C PHE A 593 27.33 11.89 22.84
N SER A 594 26.97 12.73 21.86
CA SER A 594 25.67 12.69 21.20
C SER A 594 25.42 11.36 20.49
N ASN A 595 24.19 10.87 20.60
CA ASN A 595 23.71 9.67 19.91
C ASN A 595 23.40 9.93 18.42
N GLU A 596 23.54 11.18 17.97
CA GLU A 596 23.06 11.69 16.70
C GLU A 596 24.25 12.14 15.83
N ASN A 597 24.53 11.45 14.73
CA ASN A 597 25.62 11.76 13.80
C ASN A 597 25.10 12.48 12.56
N PHE A 598 25.54 13.72 12.35
CA PHE A 598 25.13 14.56 11.21
C PHE A 598 26.20 14.71 10.12
N ASN A 599 27.32 14.00 10.25
CA ASN A 599 28.52 14.20 9.42
C ASN A 599 28.47 13.45 8.08
N THR A 600 27.59 12.45 7.95
CA THR A 600 27.50 11.56 6.80
C THR A 600 26.09 11.55 6.20
N LEU A 601 25.96 11.97 4.94
CA LEU A 601 24.69 11.99 4.23
C LEU A 601 24.20 10.56 3.92
N GLY A 602 22.90 10.31 4.14
CA GLY A 602 22.27 9.01 3.89
C GLY A 602 22.53 7.93 4.95
N GLN A 603 23.41 8.16 5.92
CA GLN A 603 23.49 7.31 7.10
C GLN A 603 22.37 7.67 8.07
N SER A 604 21.95 6.71 8.88
CA SER A 604 21.06 7.00 9.99
C SER A 604 21.72 7.99 10.93
N ILE A 605 20.97 9.01 11.35
CA ILE A 605 21.44 10.05 12.28
C ILE A 605 21.54 9.44 13.68
N THR A 606 20.45 8.83 14.15
CA THR A 606 20.36 8.14 15.44
C THR A 606 21.16 6.84 15.40
N GLN A 607 22.22 6.72 16.20
CA GLN A 607 23.14 5.57 16.18
C GLN A 607 22.69 4.39 17.05
N ARG A 608 21.93 4.63 18.12
CA ARG A 608 21.43 3.59 19.04
C ARG A 608 20.02 3.90 19.51
N CYS A 609 19.30 2.86 19.91
CA CYS A 609 17.95 2.96 20.46
C CYS A 609 17.95 3.75 21.78
N LYS A 610 17.05 4.72 21.91
CA LYS A 610 17.00 5.61 23.09
C LYS A 610 15.56 5.91 23.51
N SER A 611 15.31 5.78 24.81
CA SER A 611 13.98 5.97 25.41
C SER A 611 13.80 7.38 25.98
N TYR A 612 12.66 7.99 25.68
CA TYR A 612 12.23 9.30 26.18
C TYR A 612 10.88 9.14 26.88
N VAL A 613 10.80 9.48 28.16
CA VAL A 613 9.60 9.26 29.00
C VAL A 613 8.91 10.59 29.28
N PHE A 614 7.62 10.65 28.96
CA PHE A 614 6.77 11.83 29.11
C PHE A 614 5.64 11.54 30.11
N ALA A 615 5.40 12.49 31.02
CA ALA A 615 4.21 12.52 31.86
C ALA A 615 3.07 13.26 31.15
N LEU A 616 1.83 12.81 31.33
CA LEU A 616 0.65 13.44 30.74
C LEU A 616 0.07 14.47 31.71
N LYS A 617 -0.06 15.74 31.27
CA LYS A 617 -0.61 16.87 32.06
C LYS A 617 -1.91 16.55 32.84
N ASN A 618 -2.73 15.63 32.32
CA ASN A 618 -4.05 15.28 32.86
C ASN A 618 -4.16 13.83 33.42
N ASP A 619 -3.09 13.03 33.43
CA ASP A 619 -3.12 11.66 33.97
C ASP A 619 -1.77 11.27 34.62
N ASN A 620 -1.63 11.60 35.90
CA ASN A 620 -0.43 11.32 36.70
C ASN A 620 -0.19 9.81 36.96
N ARG A 621 -1.09 8.91 36.53
CA ARG A 621 -0.93 7.44 36.66
C ARG A 621 -0.34 6.81 35.41
N ARG A 622 -0.24 7.57 34.30
CA ARG A 622 0.22 7.10 33.01
C ARG A 622 1.43 7.90 32.52
N GLN A 623 2.38 7.18 31.93
CA GLN A 623 3.53 7.76 31.27
C GLN A 623 3.65 7.17 29.87
N ILE A 624 4.12 7.97 28.91
CA ILE A 624 4.42 7.49 27.56
C ILE A 624 5.93 7.43 27.40
N ARG A 625 6.45 6.24 27.10
CA ARG A 625 7.85 6.05 26.68
C ARG A 625 7.89 5.95 25.17
N LEU A 626 8.37 7.01 24.51
CA LEU A 626 8.76 6.94 23.11
C LEU A 626 10.16 6.32 23.02
N ILE A 627 10.34 5.31 22.17
CA ILE A 627 11.62 4.66 21.92
C ILE A 627 12.02 5.03 20.49
N ASP A 628 13.03 5.89 20.36
CA ASP A 628 13.64 6.21 19.06
C ASP A 628 14.63 5.11 18.67
N THR A 629 14.78 4.86 17.38
CA THR A 629 15.66 3.83 16.82
C THR A 629 16.50 4.38 15.67
N PRO A 630 17.63 3.72 15.32
CA PRO A 630 18.21 3.88 13.99
C PRO A 630 17.16 3.68 12.89
N GLY A 631 17.40 4.31 11.74
CA GLY A 631 16.57 4.23 10.56
C GLY A 631 17.10 3.21 9.56
N PHE A 632 16.18 2.49 8.92
CA PHE A 632 16.48 1.50 7.90
C PHE A 632 16.88 2.14 6.56
N GLY A 633 17.58 1.40 5.72
CA GLY A 633 18.14 1.90 4.46
C GLY A 633 19.38 2.75 4.67
N ASP A 634 20.22 2.40 5.66
CA ASP A 634 21.47 3.10 5.94
C ASP A 634 22.49 2.93 4.79
N THR A 635 23.13 4.02 4.34
CA THR A 635 24.16 3.95 3.28
C THR A 635 25.42 3.16 3.67
N ARG A 636 25.56 2.71 4.93
CA ARG A 636 26.55 1.72 5.37
C ARG A 636 26.26 0.29 4.90
N GLY A 637 25.06 0.01 4.38
CA GLY A 637 24.68 -1.28 3.79
C GLY A 637 23.94 -2.23 4.74
N LEU A 638 23.50 -3.37 4.19
CA LEU A 638 22.60 -4.32 4.85
C LEU A 638 23.15 -4.84 6.20
N ASP A 639 24.44 -5.15 6.27
CA ASP A 639 25.14 -5.57 7.50
C ASP A 639 24.96 -4.58 8.67
N GLN A 640 24.78 -3.28 8.38
CA GLN A 640 24.53 -2.27 9.40
C GLN A 640 23.05 -2.20 9.78
N ASP A 641 22.12 -2.38 8.83
CA ASP A 641 20.69 -2.49 9.12
C ASP A 641 20.38 -3.77 9.94
N GLU A 642 21.10 -4.88 9.71
CA GLU A 642 21.00 -6.09 10.54
C GLU A 642 21.47 -5.83 11.97
N ARG A 643 22.63 -5.19 12.18
CA ARG A 643 23.10 -4.78 13.52
C ARG A 643 22.16 -3.78 14.20
N ASN A 644 21.55 -2.89 13.43
CA ASN A 644 20.53 -1.97 13.94
C ASN A 644 19.30 -2.76 14.43
N MET A 645 18.88 -3.80 13.69
CA MET A 645 17.79 -4.71 14.07
C MET A 645 18.12 -5.59 15.29
N GLU A 646 19.36 -6.03 15.47
CA GLU A 646 19.80 -6.77 16.68
C GLU A 646 19.81 -5.90 17.95
N HIS A 647 19.71 -4.57 17.81
CA HIS A 647 19.70 -3.60 18.90
C HIS A 647 18.32 -2.98 19.20
N ILE A 648 17.24 -3.43 18.53
CA ILE A 648 15.86 -2.94 18.66
C ILE A 648 14.99 -3.90 19.50
#